data_AF-A0A6I7XNG0-F1
#
_entry.id   AF-A0A6I7XNG0-F1
#
_cell.length_a   1.000
_cell.length_b   1.000
_cell.length_c   1.000
_cell.angle_alpha   90.00
_cell.angle_beta   90.00
_cell.angle_gamma   90.00
#
_symmetry.space_group_name_H-M   'P 1'
#
loop_
_entity.id
_entity.type
_entity.pdbx_description
1 polymer ?
#
loop_
_entity_poly.entity_id
_entity_poly.type
_entity_poly.pdbx_seq_one_letter_code
_entity_poly.pdbx_strand_id
1 'polypeptide(L)'
;MRAQHSRRALQLAAGLVAAGLCLTATPQALAADSGSGAPMKLTSAEAKKLAANVTLDPYVKAEDTTGTQKDDAAAPAAKADAAATAVDPKTPVTMTAKSTLEGVRGLGATVPVGKKGDYFSVNAMGSVQLHAADGSEAWARTSSSFYTDWQVKPLQVWRVEPYPPQILMGYNAVSPFSPNSDSGYSAGDLTGDGVPDLVFSARVGSTPYPRPFTSPGSDLSTGTFVTVLDGRTGATVWSKLYNYASMVKIVDGTLLIADAPRMSGDAKVPAAATATLTGIRFSTGTDGKLTPANTWTFDTKEARYTNWGDIQDLGKGKVAVSWNLAKAQGVDGRGHTAVIDTSDGSVTWRTDSVLYSRILRLDAGRKRLVAVEQADVNDAVHYEVAAYDLKTGHRATLSGRDNVVPTALAVGELKAAKAGDEYAVSESSFDENLIINASTIRVVNGDNADKILWSNTTKRDAENGHDGPSTWGLGVIDGKLVASAQNDRKMNDPENRGSLRYASLTVFSGNGTVAWQSKGVAASPMFQDLYSDAAGSHVRVIDQSQNIRTFKLGNGKAENVTPLQGDIAYAQSADLNKDGKKDLIMGGTSNGVWAYSGPSMVNGAKPEKLWQATVPGSVHDIQVGDVNGDGKPEIVVAADTATVVLNGKNGKTLATIDGGGQYVRSARLADLNGDGELDILVATDALRAYYGDGHAIWTYSAPEAAGDVLFSDPSVNDGRVYVSYSSVNALSLAQPTVSAVALNAANGKARWTEAPKPPANAVTPMRTAVTNEGVFASKEIPYAKGHAVVYAWTVDAPYDFDTAGNQGTGTQILFEIRDGRTGEVLFSKVSGGLWTHFSFFAKDGALYEGGTASFRRFGADGAFKKQGVSPQSYGGGFLTGPGGRSLLVAGSEASLYLWDPSIMESEDTWAPSVGTIPATNGARNYFAGDLDGDGVDEVLSLNSDDTGMDRTAGLSGGGYFLTDNGIHQVTAFKLS
;
A
#
# COMPACT_ATOMS: atom_id res chain seq x y z
N MET A 1 -20.27 46.86 35.55
CA MET A 1 -21.73 46.59 35.49
C MET A 1 -21.94 45.33 34.65
N ARG A 2 -22.88 44.44 35.02
CA ARG A 2 -23.18 43.23 34.23
C ARG A 2 -24.23 43.56 33.15
N ALA A 3 -23.89 43.39 31.88
CA ALA A 3 -24.87 43.40 30.79
C ALA A 3 -25.29 41.95 30.47
N GLN A 4 -26.60 41.70 30.44
CA GLN A 4 -27.16 40.39 30.13
C GLN A 4 -27.34 40.25 28.61
N HIS A 5 -26.60 39.35 27.95
CA HIS A 5 -26.91 38.95 26.57
C HIS A 5 -27.44 37.51 26.51
N SER A 6 -28.77 37.43 26.53
CA SER A 6 -29.65 36.45 25.89
C SER A 6 -29.17 34.99 25.73
N ARG A 7 -29.64 34.12 26.62
CA ARG A 7 -29.70 32.65 26.45
C ARG A 7 -30.60 32.15 25.29
N ARG A 8 -30.95 32.99 24.32
CA ARG A 8 -31.81 32.63 23.15
C ARG A 8 -31.02 32.23 21.90
N ALA A 9 -29.77 32.65 21.75
CA ALA A 9 -28.94 32.22 20.61
C ALA A 9 -28.59 30.72 20.66
N LEU A 10 -28.34 30.18 21.87
CA LEU A 10 -27.97 28.77 22.06
C LEU A 10 -29.12 27.79 21.74
N GLN A 11 -30.38 28.22 21.82
CA GLN A 11 -31.53 27.37 21.49
C GLN A 11 -31.84 27.29 20.00
N LEU A 12 -31.46 28.29 19.18
CA LEU A 12 -31.52 28.14 17.72
C LEU A 12 -30.38 27.26 17.18
N ALA A 13 -29.17 27.36 17.75
CA ALA A 13 -28.05 26.50 17.39
C ALA A 13 -28.34 25.00 17.70
N ALA A 14 -28.95 24.72 18.86
CA ALA A 14 -29.40 23.37 19.20
C ALA A 14 -30.55 22.84 18.31
N GLY A 15 -31.39 23.74 17.80
CA GLY A 15 -32.50 23.38 16.91
C GLY A 15 -32.06 22.92 15.51
N LEU A 16 -30.97 23.49 14.97
CA LEU A 16 -30.47 23.15 13.63
C LEU A 16 -29.59 21.89 13.58
N VAL A 17 -28.99 21.48 14.71
CA VAL A 17 -28.26 20.19 14.80
C VAL A 17 -29.23 19.01 15.03
N ALA A 18 -30.37 19.24 15.69
CA ALA A 18 -31.38 18.19 15.92
C ALA A 18 -32.29 17.92 14.70
N ALA A 19 -32.45 18.87 13.78
CA ALA A 19 -33.31 18.74 12.60
C ALA A 19 -32.77 17.79 11.51
N GLY A 20 -31.48 17.42 11.57
CA GLY A 20 -30.87 16.43 10.66
C GLY A 20 -31.12 14.96 11.04
N LEU A 21 -31.80 14.68 12.16
CA LEU A 21 -31.82 13.35 12.79
C LEU A 21 -33.21 12.68 12.88
N CYS A 22 -34.26 13.29 12.35
CA CYS A 22 -35.60 12.71 12.27
C CYS A 22 -36.37 13.22 11.04
N LEU A 23 -36.04 12.68 9.85
CA LEU A 23 -36.93 12.74 8.68
C LEU A 23 -37.45 11.34 8.37
N THR A 24 -38.74 11.18 8.61
CA THR A 24 -39.52 9.98 8.29
C THR A 24 -39.67 9.81 6.79
N ALA A 25 -39.30 8.64 6.27
CA ALA A 25 -39.78 8.04 5.02
C ALA A 25 -40.17 9.00 3.87
N THR A 26 -39.16 9.50 3.15
CA THR A 26 -39.30 9.94 1.74
C THR A 26 -38.16 9.31 0.91
N PRO A 27 -38.37 9.14 -0.41
CA PRO A 27 -37.96 7.90 -1.07
C PRO A 27 -36.52 7.88 -1.57
N GLN A 28 -36.06 6.65 -1.83
CA GLN A 28 -35.06 6.20 -2.80
C GLN A 28 -33.90 7.15 -3.15
N ALA A 29 -32.67 6.64 -3.06
CA ALA A 29 -31.59 7.14 -3.91
C ALA A 29 -32.11 7.21 -5.36
N LEU A 30 -32.18 8.42 -5.90
CA LEU A 30 -32.59 8.65 -7.28
C LEU A 30 -31.57 7.96 -8.19
N ALA A 31 -31.98 6.81 -8.72
CA ALA A 31 -31.45 6.31 -9.97
C ALA A 31 -31.59 7.40 -11.05
N ALA A 32 -30.67 7.41 -12.01
CA ALA A 32 -30.61 8.39 -13.09
C ALA A 32 -32.00 8.73 -13.68
N ASP A 33 -32.33 10.02 -13.69
CA ASP A 33 -33.66 10.53 -14.01
C ASP A 33 -33.98 10.36 -15.50
N SER A 34 -34.57 9.21 -15.85
CA SER A 34 -34.90 8.83 -17.23
C SER A 34 -36.37 8.45 -17.41
N GLY A 35 -37.27 9.22 -16.79
CA GLY A 35 -38.64 9.45 -17.27
C GLY A 35 -39.62 8.27 -17.34
N SER A 36 -39.19 7.04 -17.03
CA SER A 36 -40.01 5.84 -16.97
C SER A 36 -39.47 4.91 -15.88
N GLY A 37 -40.34 4.34 -15.05
CA GLY A 37 -39.95 3.45 -13.95
C GLY A 37 -39.55 2.04 -14.42
N ALA A 38 -38.66 1.95 -15.41
CA ALA A 38 -38.14 0.71 -15.97
C ALA A 38 -36.64 0.55 -15.64
N PRO A 39 -36.13 -0.69 -15.53
CA PRO A 39 -34.70 -0.93 -15.38
C PRO A 39 -33.91 -0.46 -16.60
N MET A 40 -32.80 0.22 -16.31
CA MET A 40 -31.72 0.57 -17.23
C MET A 40 -31.16 -0.70 -17.87
N LYS A 41 -30.81 -0.62 -19.16
CA LYS A 41 -30.10 -1.67 -19.89
C LYS A 41 -28.81 -1.08 -20.42
N LEU A 42 -27.69 -1.72 -20.13
CA LEU A 42 -26.37 -1.28 -20.55
C LEU A 42 -25.94 -2.03 -21.80
N THR A 43 -25.40 -1.31 -22.77
CA THR A 43 -24.57 -1.92 -23.82
C THR A 43 -23.31 -2.51 -23.21
N SER A 44 -22.63 -3.43 -23.92
CA SER A 44 -21.38 -4.02 -23.44
C SER A 44 -20.25 -2.98 -23.24
N ALA A 45 -20.32 -1.82 -23.93
CA ALA A 45 -19.39 -0.71 -23.74
C ALA A 45 -19.67 0.06 -22.43
N GLU A 46 -20.94 0.36 -22.16
CA GLU A 46 -21.38 1.00 -20.91
C GLU A 46 -21.16 0.08 -19.71
N ALA A 47 -21.45 -1.21 -19.84
CA ALA A 47 -21.15 -2.22 -18.82
C ALA A 47 -19.64 -2.30 -18.54
N LYS A 48 -18.78 -2.16 -19.55
CA LYS A 48 -17.31 -2.10 -19.37
C LYS A 48 -16.88 -0.79 -18.71
N LYS A 49 -17.48 0.35 -19.06
CA LYS A 49 -17.21 1.65 -18.42
C LYS A 49 -17.58 1.60 -16.94
N LEU A 50 -18.81 1.17 -16.64
CA LEU A 50 -19.30 1.02 -15.27
C LEU A 50 -18.52 -0.06 -14.51
N ALA A 51 -18.04 -1.12 -15.17
CA ALA A 51 -17.12 -2.09 -14.56
C ALA A 51 -15.82 -1.44 -14.09
N ALA A 52 -15.21 -0.55 -14.88
CA ALA A 52 -13.97 0.14 -14.50
C ALA A 52 -14.17 1.12 -13.34
N ASN A 53 -15.34 1.76 -13.28
CA ASN A 53 -15.71 2.67 -12.20
C ASN A 53 -16.06 1.92 -10.89
N VAL A 54 -16.78 0.80 -11.00
CA VAL A 54 -17.18 -0.06 -9.88
C VAL A 54 -16.13 -1.15 -9.64
N THR A 55 -14.87 -0.76 -9.42
CA THR A 55 -13.81 -1.68 -8.96
C THR A 55 -13.19 -1.24 -7.64
N LEU A 56 -13.05 -2.20 -6.73
CA LEU A 56 -11.99 -2.19 -5.72
C LEU A 56 -10.92 -3.18 -6.18
N ASP A 57 -9.72 -2.71 -6.48
CA ASP A 57 -8.62 -3.57 -6.93
C ASP A 57 -7.81 -4.09 -5.73
N PRO A 58 -7.91 -5.38 -5.36
CA PRO A 58 -7.19 -5.88 -4.20
C PRO A 58 -5.67 -5.97 -4.41
N TYR A 59 -5.20 -5.89 -5.66
CA TYR A 59 -3.84 -6.22 -6.04
C TYR A 59 -2.91 -5.00 -6.15
N VAL A 60 -3.45 -3.77 -6.25
CA VAL A 60 -2.69 -2.53 -6.52
C VAL A 60 -1.90 -2.59 -7.83
N LYS A 61 -2.49 -2.05 -8.92
CA LYS A 61 -1.82 -2.01 -10.22
C LYS A 61 -0.95 -0.77 -10.41
N ALA A 62 0.16 -0.94 -11.13
CA ALA A 62 0.89 0.16 -11.77
C ALA A 62 0.01 0.86 -12.81
N GLU A 63 0.12 2.19 -12.92
CA GLU A 63 -0.38 2.90 -14.10
C GLU A 63 0.48 2.53 -15.34
N ASP A 64 -0.14 2.43 -16.51
CA ASP A 64 0.48 1.80 -17.69
C ASP A 64 1.41 2.77 -18.46
N THR A 65 2.57 3.07 -17.88
CA THR A 65 3.62 3.90 -18.49
C THR A 65 4.70 3.03 -19.15
N THR A 66 4.41 2.49 -20.34
CA THR A 66 5.34 1.58 -21.04
C THR A 66 6.61 2.28 -21.54
N GLY A 67 7.78 1.78 -21.13
CA GLY A 67 9.09 2.14 -21.70
C GLY A 67 9.94 0.90 -21.97
N THR A 68 9.91 0.35 -23.19
CA THR A 68 10.72 -0.83 -23.56
C THR A 68 12.18 -0.45 -23.81
N GLN A 69 13.10 -0.93 -22.98
CA GLN A 69 14.53 -1.05 -23.36
C GLN A 69 14.84 -2.47 -23.85
N LYS A 70 15.89 -2.60 -24.66
CA LYS A 70 16.38 -3.88 -25.20
C LYS A 70 17.70 -4.23 -24.52
N ASP A 71 17.82 -5.50 -24.13
CA ASP A 71 19.09 -6.07 -23.65
C ASP A 71 20.01 -6.41 -24.83
N ASP A 72 21.30 -6.12 -24.68
CA ASP A 72 22.40 -6.77 -25.42
C ASP A 72 23.34 -7.43 -24.40
N ALA A 73 23.70 -8.70 -24.64
CA ALA A 73 24.43 -9.54 -23.68
C ALA A 73 25.81 -9.97 -24.19
N ALA A 74 26.79 -10.08 -23.27
CA ALA A 74 28.12 -10.66 -23.53
C ALA A 74 28.61 -11.53 -22.34
N ALA A 75 29.47 -12.51 -22.63
CA ALA A 75 29.81 -13.64 -21.75
C ALA A 75 31.25 -13.59 -21.17
N PRO A 76 31.62 -14.42 -20.16
CA PRO A 76 32.68 -14.09 -19.19
C PRO A 76 34.04 -14.82 -19.35
N ALA A 77 35.06 -14.38 -18.61
CA ALA A 77 36.33 -15.10 -18.33
C ALA A 77 37.02 -14.61 -17.03
N ALA A 78 37.94 -15.39 -16.46
CA ALA A 78 38.67 -15.11 -15.20
C ALA A 78 40.00 -15.95 -15.14
N LYS A 79 40.89 -15.96 -14.12
CA LYS A 79 40.95 -15.36 -12.76
C LYS A 79 42.42 -15.41 -12.24
N ALA A 80 42.90 -14.45 -11.43
CA ALA A 80 43.98 -14.64 -10.41
C ALA A 80 44.34 -13.34 -9.63
N ASP A 81 44.93 -13.50 -8.43
CA ASP A 81 45.07 -12.48 -7.37
C ASP A 81 46.44 -11.75 -7.31
N ALA A 82 46.48 -10.50 -6.80
CA ALA A 82 47.32 -10.07 -5.64
C ALA A 82 47.50 -8.53 -5.47
N ALA A 83 47.25 -8.05 -4.24
CA ALA A 83 47.82 -6.88 -3.55
C ALA A 83 47.89 -5.47 -4.22
N ALA A 84 46.92 -4.62 -3.85
CA ALA A 84 47.09 -3.18 -3.55
C ALA A 84 47.93 -2.29 -4.49
N THR A 85 47.43 -2.09 -5.71
CA THR A 85 47.61 -0.84 -6.47
C THR A 85 46.26 -0.19 -6.73
N ALA A 86 46.23 1.08 -7.13
CA ALA A 86 44.97 1.77 -7.48
C ALA A 86 44.15 0.94 -8.48
N VAL A 87 42.89 0.67 -8.13
CA VAL A 87 41.96 -0.11 -8.96
C VAL A 87 41.64 0.68 -10.23
N ASP A 88 41.68 0.01 -11.40
CA ASP A 88 41.27 0.65 -12.66
C ASP A 88 39.79 1.12 -12.53
N PRO A 89 39.46 2.40 -12.81
CA PRO A 89 38.10 2.91 -12.82
C PRO A 89 37.08 2.10 -13.65
N LYS A 90 37.54 1.27 -14.59
CA LYS A 90 36.68 0.38 -15.40
C LYS A 90 36.49 -1.01 -14.81
N THR A 91 37.12 -1.32 -13.67
CA THR A 91 37.00 -2.61 -12.99
C THR A 91 35.55 -2.82 -12.54
N PRO A 92 34.86 -3.90 -12.95
CA PRO A 92 33.50 -4.17 -12.51
C PRO A 92 33.42 -4.44 -11.00
N VAL A 93 32.28 -4.10 -10.39
CA VAL A 93 31.95 -4.38 -9.00
C VAL A 93 30.77 -5.35 -8.98
N THR A 94 30.96 -6.51 -8.35
CA THR A 94 29.92 -7.53 -8.26
C THR A 94 29.05 -7.28 -7.03
N MET A 95 27.74 -7.22 -7.22
CA MET A 95 26.77 -7.08 -6.12
C MET A 95 26.14 -8.45 -5.83
N THR A 96 26.53 -9.08 -4.72
CA THR A 96 26.06 -10.42 -4.35
C THR A 96 24.98 -10.34 -3.27
N ALA A 97 23.74 -10.68 -3.61
CA ALA A 97 22.64 -10.78 -2.64
C ALA A 97 22.97 -11.77 -1.51
N LYS A 98 22.61 -11.41 -0.27
CA LYS A 98 22.91 -12.19 0.95
C LYS A 98 21.67 -12.56 1.74
N SER A 99 20.78 -11.59 1.97
CA SER A 99 19.47 -11.82 2.55
C SER A 99 18.43 -10.92 1.90
N THR A 100 17.18 -11.37 1.95
CA THR A 100 16.02 -10.67 1.40
C THR A 100 14.90 -10.71 2.43
N LEU A 101 14.26 -9.56 2.67
CA LEU A 101 13.05 -9.40 3.44
C LEU A 101 11.95 -8.89 2.51
N GLU A 102 10.99 -9.76 2.18
CA GLU A 102 9.88 -9.43 1.29
C GLU A 102 8.82 -8.58 2.01
N GLY A 103 8.30 -7.55 1.35
CA GLY A 103 7.31 -6.62 1.89
C GLY A 103 5.87 -7.10 1.72
N VAL A 104 5.02 -6.87 2.71
CA VAL A 104 3.58 -7.16 2.67
C VAL A 104 2.84 -6.12 1.82
N ARG A 105 2.04 -6.56 0.84
CA ARG A 105 1.31 -5.68 -0.09
C ARG A 105 -0.11 -6.16 -0.42
N GLY A 106 -0.90 -5.26 -1.01
CA GLY A 106 -2.28 -5.52 -1.43
C GLY A 106 -3.28 -5.46 -0.28
N LEU A 107 -4.56 -5.67 -0.58
CA LEU A 107 -5.59 -5.76 0.44
C LEU A 107 -5.38 -7.00 1.32
N GLY A 108 -5.51 -6.79 2.63
CA GLY A 108 -5.36 -7.84 3.62
C GLY A 108 -6.67 -8.19 4.33
N ALA A 109 -6.85 -9.47 4.64
CA ALA A 109 -7.89 -9.98 5.53
C ALA A 109 -7.25 -10.75 6.70
N THR A 110 -7.95 -10.84 7.83
CA THR A 110 -7.57 -11.74 8.91
C THR A 110 -8.54 -12.92 9.01
N VAL A 111 -8.02 -14.10 9.37
CA VAL A 111 -8.80 -15.34 9.50
C VAL A 111 -8.54 -15.95 10.87
N PRO A 112 -9.55 -16.08 11.76
CA PRO A 112 -9.36 -16.62 13.10
C PRO A 112 -8.82 -18.05 13.15
N VAL A 113 -7.89 -18.29 14.09
CA VAL A 113 -7.30 -19.60 14.38
C VAL A 113 -7.81 -20.08 15.74
N GLY A 114 -8.86 -20.90 15.70
CA GLY A 114 -9.45 -21.49 16.90
C GLY A 114 -10.14 -20.45 17.80
N LYS A 115 -9.86 -20.48 19.11
CA LYS A 115 -10.56 -19.69 20.14
C LYS A 115 -9.65 -18.83 21.03
N LYS A 116 -8.34 -18.81 20.76
CA LYS A 116 -7.37 -18.10 21.61
C LYS A 116 -7.18 -16.63 21.23
N GLY A 117 -7.75 -16.20 20.10
CA GLY A 117 -7.59 -14.87 19.53
C GLY A 117 -6.53 -14.81 18.42
N ASP A 118 -5.72 -15.87 18.29
CA ASP A 118 -4.75 -16.12 17.21
C ASP A 118 -5.43 -16.08 15.83
N TYR A 119 -4.69 -15.68 14.80
CA TYR A 119 -5.24 -15.42 13.46
C TYR A 119 -4.19 -15.44 12.36
N PHE A 120 -4.58 -15.88 11.16
CA PHE A 120 -3.80 -15.64 9.95
C PHE A 120 -4.01 -14.21 9.47
N SER A 121 -2.95 -13.57 8.96
CA SER A 121 -3.06 -12.52 7.96
C SER A 121 -2.93 -13.16 6.57
N VAL A 122 -3.76 -12.71 5.62
CA VAL A 122 -3.70 -13.11 4.22
C VAL A 122 -3.75 -11.84 3.40
N ASN A 123 -2.76 -11.62 2.55
CA ASN A 123 -2.61 -10.40 1.76
C ASN A 123 -2.59 -10.74 0.26
N ALA A 124 -3.35 -9.97 -0.53
CA ALA A 124 -3.66 -10.29 -1.92
C ALA A 124 -2.42 -10.44 -2.83
N MET A 125 -1.29 -9.82 -2.45
CA MET A 125 -0.01 -9.89 -3.15
C MET A 125 0.97 -10.88 -2.48
N GLY A 126 0.49 -12.07 -2.13
CA GLY A 126 1.36 -13.24 -1.88
C GLY A 126 1.99 -13.36 -0.50
N SER A 127 1.56 -12.57 0.50
CA SER A 127 2.01 -12.73 1.89
C SER A 127 0.95 -13.42 2.76
N VAL A 128 1.40 -14.34 3.61
CA VAL A 128 0.57 -15.05 4.60
C VAL A 128 1.36 -15.21 5.88
N GLN A 129 0.82 -14.82 7.02
CA GLN A 129 1.47 -14.94 8.32
C GLN A 129 0.50 -15.50 9.37
N LEU A 130 1.02 -16.13 10.41
CA LEU A 130 0.27 -16.43 11.63
C LEU A 130 0.67 -15.45 12.73
N HIS A 131 -0.33 -14.85 13.37
CA HIS A 131 -0.16 -14.01 14.55
C HIS A 131 -0.85 -14.65 15.77
N ALA A 132 -0.22 -14.54 16.93
CA ALA A 132 -0.88 -14.74 18.20
C ALA A 132 -1.88 -13.61 18.49
N ALA A 133 -2.76 -13.79 19.48
CA ALA A 133 -3.75 -12.79 19.88
C ALA A 133 -3.19 -11.39 20.21
N ASP A 134 -1.94 -11.30 20.68
CA ASP A 134 -1.23 -10.04 20.96
C ASP A 134 -0.60 -9.38 19.71
N GLY A 135 -0.71 -10.02 18.55
CA GLY A 135 -0.14 -9.58 17.28
C GLY A 135 1.28 -10.09 16.99
N SER A 136 1.94 -10.77 17.93
CA SER A 136 3.26 -11.34 17.69
C SER A 136 3.22 -12.38 16.56
N GLU A 137 4.16 -12.26 15.61
CA GLU A 137 4.29 -13.19 14.49
C GLU A 137 4.84 -14.54 14.97
N ALA A 138 4.12 -15.62 14.70
CA ALA A 138 4.56 -16.99 14.95
C ALA A 138 5.35 -17.55 13.75
N TRP A 139 4.87 -17.29 12.54
CA TRP A 139 5.55 -17.60 11.28
C TRP A 139 5.04 -16.70 10.13
N ALA A 140 5.85 -16.58 9.07
CA ALA A 140 5.51 -15.87 7.84
C ALA A 140 5.91 -16.67 6.60
N ARG A 141 5.13 -16.52 5.53
CA ARG A 141 5.37 -17.03 4.18
C ARG A 141 5.20 -15.90 3.17
N THR A 142 6.01 -15.93 2.12
CA THR A 142 6.12 -14.87 1.10
C THR A 142 6.02 -15.44 -0.31
N SER A 143 5.87 -14.58 -1.31
CA SER A 143 5.84 -14.92 -2.74
C SER A 143 7.00 -15.81 -3.14
N SER A 144 8.22 -15.41 -2.74
CA SER A 144 9.46 -16.13 -3.02
C SER A 144 9.47 -17.54 -2.39
N SER A 145 8.91 -17.67 -1.18
CA SER A 145 8.78 -18.98 -0.51
C SER A 145 7.79 -19.89 -1.24
N PHE A 146 6.68 -19.35 -1.75
CA PHE A 146 5.69 -20.12 -2.49
C PHE A 146 6.19 -20.54 -3.87
N TYR A 147 6.88 -19.65 -4.61
CA TYR A 147 7.51 -20.02 -5.88
C TYR A 147 8.59 -21.11 -5.72
N THR A 148 9.27 -21.15 -4.57
CA THR A 148 10.19 -22.23 -4.21
C THR A 148 9.45 -23.55 -3.97
N ASP A 149 8.40 -23.56 -3.16
CA ASP A 149 7.59 -24.76 -2.87
C ASP A 149 6.93 -25.34 -4.14
N TRP A 150 6.33 -24.46 -4.94
CA TRP A 150 5.67 -24.78 -6.21
C TRP A 150 6.67 -25.10 -7.34
N GLN A 151 7.96 -24.81 -7.13
CA GLN A 151 9.04 -24.99 -8.11
C GLN A 151 8.75 -24.29 -9.45
N VAL A 152 8.18 -23.09 -9.39
CA VAL A 152 7.86 -22.26 -10.56
C VAL A 152 9.14 -21.87 -11.28
N LYS A 153 9.29 -22.32 -12.53
CA LYS A 153 10.42 -21.99 -13.40
C LYS A 153 9.92 -21.33 -14.68
N PRO A 154 10.41 -20.13 -15.05
CA PRO A 154 9.94 -19.45 -16.26
C PRO A 154 10.31 -20.20 -17.53
N LEU A 155 9.46 -20.17 -18.55
CA LEU A 155 9.76 -20.80 -19.86
C LEU A 155 10.89 -20.09 -20.61
N GLN A 156 11.11 -18.80 -20.37
CA GLN A 156 12.22 -18.02 -20.90
C GLN A 156 13.17 -17.70 -19.76
N VAL A 157 14.43 -18.16 -19.85
CA VAL A 157 15.39 -18.09 -18.73
C VAL A 157 15.76 -16.66 -18.31
N TRP A 158 15.61 -15.68 -19.20
CA TRP A 158 15.78 -14.25 -18.92
C TRP A 158 14.51 -13.56 -18.41
N ARG A 159 13.37 -14.26 -18.34
CA ARG A 159 12.10 -13.77 -17.78
C ARG A 159 11.79 -14.42 -16.45
N VAL A 160 12.63 -14.20 -15.43
CA VAL A 160 12.30 -14.50 -14.02
C VAL A 160 10.88 -14.02 -13.71
N GLU A 161 10.08 -14.78 -12.95
CA GLU A 161 8.77 -14.30 -12.47
C GLU A 161 9.03 -13.28 -11.36
N PRO A 162 8.78 -11.97 -11.58
CA PRO A 162 9.24 -10.94 -10.65
C PRO A 162 8.05 -10.33 -9.88
N TYR A 163 6.82 -10.75 -10.21
CA TYR A 163 5.57 -10.29 -9.63
C TYR A 163 5.11 -11.28 -8.55
N PRO A 164 4.40 -10.82 -7.50
CA PRO A 164 3.89 -11.72 -6.48
C PRO A 164 2.70 -12.54 -7.00
N PRO A 165 2.43 -13.73 -6.43
CA PRO A 165 1.26 -14.51 -6.77
C PRO A 165 0.01 -13.82 -6.22
N GLN A 166 -0.99 -13.62 -7.05
CA GLN A 166 -2.21 -12.92 -6.68
C GLN A 166 -3.14 -13.89 -5.93
N ILE A 167 -3.12 -13.86 -4.59
CA ILE A 167 -4.07 -14.62 -3.77
C ILE A 167 -5.47 -14.10 -4.11
N LEU A 168 -6.39 -14.99 -4.47
CA LEU A 168 -7.71 -14.60 -4.98
C LEU A 168 -8.59 -14.03 -3.85
N MET A 169 -8.39 -12.76 -3.55
CA MET A 169 -9.05 -12.03 -2.45
C MET A 169 -10.12 -11.07 -2.98
N GLY A 170 -10.87 -11.50 -3.98
CA GLY A 170 -12.12 -10.85 -4.32
C GLY A 170 -13.16 -11.07 -3.21
N TYR A 171 -14.15 -10.20 -3.18
CA TYR A 171 -15.47 -10.58 -2.69
C TYR A 171 -16.50 -10.23 -3.75
N ASN A 172 -17.07 -11.28 -4.35
CA ASN A 172 -18.37 -11.38 -5.04
C ASN A 172 -18.88 -10.20 -5.90
N ALA A 173 -17.98 -9.39 -6.48
CA ALA A 173 -17.76 -9.37 -7.93
C ALA A 173 -16.69 -8.32 -8.30
N VAL A 174 -15.52 -8.76 -8.78
CA VAL A 174 -14.47 -7.87 -9.35
C VAL A 174 -15.00 -7.08 -10.57
N SER A 175 -16.15 -7.50 -11.11
CA SER A 175 -17.06 -6.62 -11.83
C SER A 175 -18.50 -7.11 -11.61
N PRO A 176 -19.44 -6.30 -11.06
CA PRO A 176 -20.84 -6.70 -10.92
C PRO A 176 -21.53 -6.97 -12.28
N PHE A 177 -20.84 -6.73 -13.39
CA PHE A 177 -21.30 -6.93 -14.77
C PHE A 177 -20.74 -8.21 -15.41
N SER A 178 -19.85 -8.92 -14.72
CA SER A 178 -19.30 -10.22 -15.12
C SER A 178 -19.86 -11.35 -14.24
N PRO A 179 -20.07 -12.59 -14.72
CA PRO A 179 -20.48 -13.72 -13.87
C PRO A 179 -19.43 -14.15 -12.82
N ASN A 180 -18.26 -13.51 -12.80
CA ASN A 180 -17.12 -13.89 -11.95
C ASN A 180 -17.32 -13.53 -10.47
N SER A 181 -17.05 -14.50 -9.60
CA SER A 181 -16.74 -14.31 -8.18
C SER A 181 -15.46 -15.07 -7.86
N ASP A 182 -14.60 -14.47 -7.04
CA ASP A 182 -13.38 -15.09 -6.51
C ASP A 182 -13.45 -15.09 -4.98
N SER A 183 -13.05 -16.17 -4.32
CA SER A 183 -13.01 -16.32 -2.86
C SER A 183 -12.00 -17.40 -2.47
N GLY A 184 -10.72 -17.03 -2.57
CA GLY A 184 -9.57 -17.92 -2.60
C GLY A 184 -8.88 -18.15 -1.27
N TYR A 185 -9.58 -18.14 -0.13
CA TYR A 185 -8.98 -18.56 1.15
C TYR A 185 -10.00 -19.10 2.18
N SER A 186 -9.55 -20.02 3.03
CA SER A 186 -10.32 -20.58 4.14
C SER A 186 -9.38 -21.17 5.19
N ALA A 187 -9.82 -21.25 6.45
CA ALA A 187 -9.11 -21.98 7.50
C ALA A 187 -9.91 -23.20 8.00
N GLY A 188 -9.20 -24.20 8.52
CA GLY A 188 -9.77 -25.43 9.11
C GLY A 188 -8.73 -26.52 9.26
N ASP A 189 -8.89 -27.39 10.26
CA ASP A 189 -7.94 -28.48 10.57
C ASP A 189 -8.05 -29.60 9.51
N LEU A 190 -7.05 -29.68 8.63
CA LEU A 190 -6.90 -30.70 7.57
C LEU A 190 -5.78 -31.70 7.91
N THR A 191 -4.78 -31.29 8.70
CA THR A 191 -3.71 -32.14 9.25
C THR A 191 -4.21 -33.08 10.35
N GLY A 192 -5.34 -32.77 10.98
CA GLY A 192 -5.92 -33.52 12.10
C GLY A 192 -5.18 -33.29 13.42
N ASP A 193 -4.43 -32.20 13.52
CA ASP A 193 -3.47 -31.97 14.60
C ASP A 193 -4.01 -31.10 15.76
N GLY A 194 -5.22 -30.55 15.59
CA GLY A 194 -5.92 -29.67 16.53
C GLY A 194 -5.70 -28.17 16.29
N VAL A 195 -4.83 -27.78 15.36
CA VAL A 195 -4.64 -26.39 14.91
C VAL A 195 -5.27 -26.22 13.52
N PRO A 196 -6.13 -25.22 13.30
CA PRO A 196 -6.65 -24.92 11.97
C PRO A 196 -5.53 -24.58 10.98
N ASP A 197 -5.50 -25.27 9.85
CA ASP A 197 -4.63 -24.98 8.72
C ASP A 197 -5.22 -23.84 7.88
N LEU A 198 -4.40 -23.19 7.04
CA LEU A 198 -4.88 -22.25 6.02
C LEU A 198 -4.81 -22.90 4.64
N VAL A 199 -5.91 -22.84 3.88
CA VAL A 199 -5.88 -23.03 2.43
C VAL A 199 -6.04 -21.69 1.72
N PHE A 200 -5.31 -21.49 0.63
CA PHE A 200 -5.53 -20.37 -0.29
C PHE A 200 -5.36 -20.80 -1.76
N SER A 201 -5.99 -20.05 -2.68
CA SER A 201 -5.74 -20.13 -4.12
C SER A 201 -5.07 -18.85 -4.61
N ALA A 202 -3.98 -18.97 -5.38
CA ALA A 202 -3.21 -17.84 -5.88
C ALA A 202 -2.87 -17.96 -7.36
N ARG A 203 -3.14 -16.89 -8.11
CA ARG A 203 -2.97 -16.78 -9.56
C ARG A 203 -1.53 -16.42 -9.93
N VAL A 204 -0.95 -17.14 -10.90
CA VAL A 204 0.46 -17.03 -11.32
C VAL A 204 0.57 -16.95 -12.84
N GLY A 205 1.58 -16.22 -13.34
CA GLY A 205 1.99 -16.19 -14.74
C GLY A 205 1.06 -15.45 -15.72
N SER A 206 -0.02 -14.82 -15.26
CA SER A 206 -1.07 -14.28 -16.14
C SER A 206 -1.45 -12.81 -15.92
N THR A 207 -0.76 -12.08 -15.02
CA THR A 207 -0.96 -10.65 -14.73
C THR A 207 0.34 -10.12 -14.09
N PRO A 208 0.80 -8.88 -14.36
CA PRO A 208 0.22 -7.86 -15.25
C PRO A 208 0.26 -8.21 -16.74
N TYR A 209 1.17 -9.10 -17.17
CA TYR A 209 1.18 -9.66 -18.53
C TYR A 209 1.62 -11.13 -18.49
N PRO A 210 1.30 -11.95 -19.53
CA PRO A 210 1.65 -13.36 -19.55
C PRO A 210 3.16 -13.63 -19.35
N ARG A 211 3.46 -14.31 -18.24
CA ARG A 211 4.76 -14.80 -17.78
C ARG A 211 4.67 -16.33 -17.66
N PRO A 212 4.70 -17.06 -18.78
CA PRO A 212 4.40 -18.49 -18.75
C PRO A 212 5.55 -19.28 -18.11
N PHE A 213 5.20 -20.23 -17.24
CA PHE A 213 6.12 -21.00 -16.41
C PHE A 213 5.97 -22.53 -16.61
N THR A 214 6.74 -23.29 -15.84
CA THR A 214 6.61 -24.74 -15.64
C THR A 214 6.59 -25.05 -14.15
N SER A 215 5.82 -26.09 -13.79
CA SER A 215 5.66 -26.59 -12.43
C SER A 215 5.57 -28.11 -12.48
N PRO A 216 6.12 -28.86 -11.51
CA PRO A 216 5.95 -30.32 -11.46
C PRO A 216 4.48 -30.74 -11.46
N GLY A 217 4.16 -31.83 -12.14
CA GLY A 217 2.82 -32.45 -12.13
C GLY A 217 1.74 -31.70 -12.90
N SER A 218 2.07 -30.67 -13.69
CA SER A 218 1.11 -29.95 -14.53
C SER A 218 1.74 -29.53 -15.87
N ASP A 219 0.95 -29.65 -16.95
CA ASP A 219 1.32 -29.09 -18.25
C ASP A 219 1.00 -27.60 -18.37
N LEU A 220 0.21 -27.02 -17.45
CA LEU A 220 -0.19 -25.61 -17.49
C LEU A 220 1.02 -24.68 -17.44
N SER A 221 0.92 -23.56 -18.17
CA SER A 221 1.93 -22.49 -18.18
C SER A 221 1.50 -21.23 -17.43
N THR A 222 0.21 -21.10 -17.14
CA THR A 222 -0.39 -20.12 -16.22
C THR A 222 -1.55 -20.79 -15.48
N GLY A 223 -1.96 -20.27 -14.32
CA GLY A 223 -3.10 -20.83 -13.60
C GLY A 223 -3.16 -20.35 -12.16
N THR A 224 -3.72 -21.20 -11.30
CA THR A 224 -3.94 -20.93 -9.87
C THR A 224 -3.43 -22.09 -9.02
N PHE A 225 -2.47 -21.84 -8.13
CA PHE A 225 -2.06 -22.82 -7.14
C PHE A 225 -3.04 -22.82 -5.97
N VAL A 226 -3.65 -23.96 -5.67
CA VAL A 226 -4.31 -24.18 -4.37
C VAL A 226 -3.27 -24.78 -3.43
N THR A 227 -3.05 -24.14 -2.29
CA THR A 227 -1.97 -24.49 -1.34
C THR A 227 -2.53 -24.55 0.08
N VAL A 228 -2.19 -25.61 0.81
CA VAL A 228 -2.49 -25.79 2.23
C VAL A 228 -1.21 -25.60 3.03
N LEU A 229 -1.25 -24.66 3.97
CA LEU A 229 -0.21 -24.41 4.96
C LEU A 229 -0.62 -24.98 6.31
N ASP A 230 0.25 -25.80 6.91
CA ASP A 230 0.09 -26.26 8.28
C ASP A 230 0.01 -25.06 9.23
N GLY A 231 -1.10 -24.96 9.96
CA GLY A 231 -1.33 -23.84 10.89
C GLY A 231 -0.26 -23.73 11.97
N ARG A 232 0.34 -24.85 12.40
CA ARG A 232 1.36 -24.90 13.45
C ARG A 232 2.74 -24.43 12.98
N THR A 233 3.13 -24.71 11.73
CA THR A 233 4.50 -24.50 11.25
C THR A 233 4.65 -23.57 10.05
N GLY A 234 3.57 -23.25 9.34
CA GLY A 234 3.59 -22.52 8.07
C GLY A 234 4.15 -23.33 6.90
N ALA A 235 4.39 -24.64 7.08
CA ALA A 235 4.89 -25.51 6.02
C ALA A 235 3.81 -25.80 4.97
N THR A 236 4.18 -25.75 3.68
CA THR A 236 3.33 -26.24 2.60
C THR A 236 3.21 -27.77 2.68
N VAL A 237 2.08 -28.24 3.23
CA VAL A 237 1.79 -29.68 3.41
C VAL A 237 1.07 -30.28 2.20
N TRP A 238 0.47 -29.45 1.34
CA TRP A 238 -0.07 -29.83 0.05
C TRP A 238 -0.18 -28.64 -0.89
N SER A 239 0.05 -28.85 -2.19
CA SER A 239 -0.25 -27.86 -3.22
C SER A 239 -0.54 -28.52 -4.57
N LYS A 240 -1.37 -27.89 -5.40
CA LYS A 240 -1.64 -28.30 -6.78
C LYS A 240 -2.02 -27.10 -7.66
N LEU A 241 -1.54 -27.09 -8.90
CA LEU A 241 -1.91 -26.13 -9.93
C LEU A 241 -3.23 -26.52 -10.62
N TYR A 242 -4.16 -25.57 -10.68
CA TYR A 242 -5.47 -25.65 -11.33
C TYR A 242 -5.57 -24.61 -12.46
N ASN A 243 -6.56 -24.79 -13.35
CA ASN A 243 -6.79 -23.89 -14.48
C ASN A 243 -7.18 -22.49 -13.95
N TYR A 244 -8.21 -22.44 -13.11
CA TYR A 244 -8.67 -21.27 -12.38
C TYR A 244 -9.56 -21.71 -11.20
N ALA A 245 -8.94 -22.08 -10.08
CA ALA A 245 -9.58 -22.37 -8.81
C ALA A 245 -10.05 -21.06 -8.14
N SER A 246 -11.17 -20.52 -8.63
CA SER A 246 -11.74 -19.24 -8.21
C SER A 246 -12.15 -19.21 -6.74
N MET A 247 -12.57 -20.36 -6.19
CA MET A 247 -13.02 -20.46 -4.80
C MET A 247 -12.46 -21.69 -4.09
N VAL A 248 -12.12 -21.54 -2.81
CA VAL A 248 -11.75 -22.64 -1.92
C VAL A 248 -12.45 -22.51 -0.56
N LYS A 249 -12.84 -23.64 0.03
CA LYS A 249 -13.50 -23.66 1.35
C LYS A 249 -13.19 -24.94 2.11
N ILE A 250 -12.99 -24.85 3.43
CA ILE A 250 -12.92 -26.03 4.30
C ILE A 250 -14.26 -26.16 5.02
N VAL A 251 -14.89 -27.33 4.95
CA VAL A 251 -16.17 -27.65 5.60
C VAL A 251 -16.10 -29.07 6.17
N ASP A 252 -16.22 -29.22 7.49
CA ASP A 252 -16.17 -30.50 8.23
C ASP A 252 -15.04 -31.44 7.76
N GLY A 253 -13.81 -30.91 7.70
CA GLY A 253 -12.59 -31.64 7.32
C GLY A 253 -12.47 -31.97 5.82
N THR A 254 -13.42 -31.56 4.98
CA THR A 254 -13.33 -31.64 3.52
C THR A 254 -12.84 -30.30 2.96
N LEU A 255 -11.75 -30.31 2.20
CA LEU A 255 -11.33 -29.20 1.36
C LEU A 255 -12.15 -29.21 0.05
N LEU A 256 -12.87 -28.13 -0.20
CA LEU A 256 -13.63 -27.86 -1.42
C LEU A 256 -12.81 -26.92 -2.33
N ILE A 257 -12.67 -27.31 -3.60
CA ILE A 257 -11.96 -26.53 -4.64
C ILE A 257 -12.87 -26.39 -5.85
N ALA A 258 -13.14 -25.14 -6.24
CA ALA A 258 -14.03 -24.81 -7.33
C ALA A 258 -13.22 -24.31 -8.54
N ASP A 259 -12.93 -25.21 -9.49
CA ASP A 259 -12.18 -24.90 -10.71
C ASP A 259 -13.13 -24.45 -11.82
N ALA A 260 -12.76 -23.38 -12.53
CA ALA A 260 -13.52 -22.78 -13.61
C ALA A 260 -12.62 -22.64 -14.86
N PRO A 261 -12.34 -23.72 -15.61
CA PRO A 261 -11.28 -23.72 -16.64
C PRO A 261 -11.40 -22.64 -17.71
N ARG A 262 -12.63 -22.19 -18.03
CA ARG A 262 -12.90 -21.14 -19.02
C ARG A 262 -12.53 -19.72 -18.57
N MET A 263 -12.15 -19.55 -17.32
CA MET A 263 -11.57 -18.32 -16.77
C MET A 263 -10.06 -18.21 -17.01
N SER A 264 -9.40 -19.32 -17.35
CA SER A 264 -7.97 -19.32 -17.64
C SER A 264 -7.68 -18.72 -19.01
N GLY A 265 -6.58 -17.96 -19.09
CA GLY A 265 -6.00 -17.49 -20.35
C GLY A 265 -5.00 -18.48 -20.98
N ASP A 266 -4.79 -19.66 -20.39
CA ASP A 266 -3.81 -20.63 -20.87
C ASP A 266 -4.31 -21.38 -22.11
N ALA A 267 -3.54 -21.32 -23.19
CA ALA A 267 -3.87 -21.97 -24.47
C ALA A 267 -3.91 -23.51 -24.41
N LYS A 268 -3.42 -24.13 -23.34
CA LYS A 268 -3.44 -25.59 -23.13
C LYS A 268 -4.75 -26.09 -22.51
N VAL A 269 -5.62 -25.21 -22.02
CA VAL A 269 -6.93 -25.61 -21.46
C VAL A 269 -7.84 -26.16 -22.56
N PRO A 270 -8.31 -27.42 -22.46
CA PRO A 270 -9.11 -28.01 -23.53
C PRO A 270 -10.42 -27.27 -23.77
N ALA A 271 -10.79 -27.12 -25.03
CA ALA A 271 -12.05 -26.47 -25.44
C ALA A 271 -13.34 -27.24 -25.07
N ALA A 272 -13.22 -28.33 -24.31
CA ALA A 272 -14.33 -29.10 -23.73
C ALA A 272 -14.27 -29.17 -22.18
N ALA A 273 -13.32 -28.49 -21.54
CA ALA A 273 -13.20 -28.47 -20.08
C ALA A 273 -14.41 -27.78 -19.43
N THR A 274 -14.96 -28.40 -18.39
CA THR A 274 -16.14 -27.96 -17.65
C THR A 274 -15.77 -27.42 -16.27
N ALA A 275 -16.61 -26.55 -15.69
CA ALA A 275 -16.42 -26.11 -14.31
C ALA A 275 -16.73 -27.26 -13.33
N THR A 276 -15.87 -27.45 -12.32
CA THR A 276 -15.98 -28.56 -11.36
C THR A 276 -15.77 -28.11 -9.92
N LEU A 277 -16.49 -28.74 -8.99
CA LEU A 277 -16.26 -28.65 -7.56
C LEU A 277 -15.68 -29.99 -7.10
N THR A 278 -14.43 -29.98 -6.65
CA THR A 278 -13.76 -31.15 -6.08
C THR A 278 -13.77 -31.06 -4.57
N GLY A 279 -14.25 -32.08 -3.89
CA GLY A 279 -14.08 -32.24 -2.44
C GLY A 279 -13.00 -33.27 -2.14
N ILE A 280 -12.06 -32.91 -1.27
CA ILE A 280 -10.92 -33.74 -0.86
C ILE A 280 -10.93 -33.89 0.65
N ARG A 281 -10.86 -35.14 1.14
CA ARG A 281 -10.45 -35.46 2.51
C ARG A 281 -9.06 -36.06 2.48
N PHE A 282 -8.18 -35.57 3.34
CA PHE A 282 -6.79 -35.98 3.37
C PHE A 282 -6.53 -37.07 4.41
N SER A 283 -5.44 -37.79 4.22
CA SER A 283 -4.71 -38.49 5.27
C SER A 283 -3.36 -37.81 5.47
N THR A 284 -2.95 -37.67 6.72
CA THR A 284 -1.67 -37.05 7.09
C THR A 284 -0.59 -38.11 7.13
N GLY A 285 0.47 -37.93 6.34
CA GLY A 285 1.65 -38.79 6.33
C GLY A 285 2.48 -38.63 7.61
N THR A 286 3.38 -39.58 7.86
CA THR A 286 4.35 -39.49 8.98
C THR A 286 5.36 -38.35 8.82
N ASP A 287 5.46 -37.78 7.63
CA ASP A 287 6.25 -36.58 7.30
C ASP A 287 5.42 -35.27 7.38
N GLY A 288 4.18 -35.34 7.87
CA GLY A 288 3.26 -34.20 7.98
C GLY A 288 2.56 -33.80 6.69
N LYS A 289 2.87 -34.41 5.54
CA LYS A 289 2.26 -34.05 4.26
C LYS A 289 0.86 -34.64 4.11
N LEU A 290 -0.03 -33.90 3.45
CA LEU A 290 -1.39 -34.37 3.18
C LEU A 290 -1.45 -35.14 1.87
N THR A 291 -2.00 -36.35 1.90
CA THR A 291 -2.31 -37.16 0.72
C THR A 291 -3.83 -37.26 0.56
N PRO A 292 -4.41 -36.98 -0.63
CA PRO A 292 -5.84 -37.20 -0.86
C PRO A 292 -6.24 -38.66 -0.58
N ALA A 293 -7.08 -38.87 0.43
CA ALA A 293 -7.53 -40.18 0.88
C ALA A 293 -8.95 -40.52 0.37
N ASN A 294 -9.81 -39.51 0.27
CA ASN A 294 -11.07 -39.58 -0.45
C ASN A 294 -11.23 -38.33 -1.32
N THR A 295 -11.71 -38.49 -2.54
CA THR A 295 -11.94 -37.39 -3.48
C THR A 295 -13.22 -37.65 -4.26
N TRP A 296 -14.11 -36.66 -4.25
CA TRP A 296 -15.32 -36.63 -5.08
C TRP A 296 -15.30 -35.39 -5.98
N THR A 297 -16.00 -35.45 -7.10
CA THR A 297 -16.13 -34.32 -8.03
C THR A 297 -17.57 -34.14 -8.46
N PHE A 298 -18.15 -32.98 -8.16
CA PHE A 298 -19.36 -32.49 -8.80
C PHE A 298 -18.96 -31.72 -10.07
N ASP A 299 -19.43 -32.18 -11.22
CA ASP A 299 -19.16 -31.58 -12.52
C ASP A 299 -20.43 -30.90 -13.03
N THR A 300 -20.35 -29.59 -13.28
CA THR A 300 -21.47 -28.77 -13.77
C THR A 300 -21.99 -29.22 -15.14
N LYS A 301 -21.15 -29.94 -15.91
CA LYS A 301 -21.31 -30.26 -17.34
C LYS A 301 -21.30 -29.03 -18.27
N GLU A 302 -20.99 -27.86 -17.73
CA GLU A 302 -20.95 -26.61 -18.50
C GLU A 302 -19.55 -26.31 -19.02
N ALA A 303 -19.38 -26.49 -20.33
CA ALA A 303 -18.16 -26.10 -21.06
C ALA A 303 -18.23 -24.66 -21.60
N ARG A 304 -19.30 -23.90 -21.32
CA ARG A 304 -19.42 -22.46 -21.63
C ARG A 304 -18.55 -21.62 -20.69
N TYR A 305 -18.40 -20.33 -20.97
CA TYR A 305 -17.81 -19.38 -20.03
C TYR A 305 -18.66 -19.35 -18.75
N THR A 306 -18.15 -20.04 -17.73
CA THR A 306 -18.84 -20.39 -16.49
C THR A 306 -17.88 -20.17 -15.35
N ASN A 307 -18.32 -19.50 -14.29
CA ASN A 307 -17.55 -19.33 -13.06
C ASN A 307 -18.45 -19.57 -11.84
N TRP A 308 -17.83 -19.88 -10.71
CA TRP A 308 -18.48 -20.07 -9.42
C TRP A 308 -18.93 -18.71 -8.84
N GLY A 309 -20.01 -18.74 -8.05
CA GLY A 309 -20.68 -17.57 -7.49
C GLY A 309 -20.41 -17.39 -5.99
N ASP A 310 -20.73 -18.40 -5.17
CA ASP A 310 -20.41 -18.46 -3.74
C ASP A 310 -20.33 -19.91 -3.23
N ILE A 311 -19.66 -20.11 -2.09
CA ILE A 311 -19.61 -21.36 -1.32
C ILE A 311 -19.95 -21.06 0.15
N GLN A 312 -21.20 -21.31 0.52
CA GLN A 312 -21.72 -21.08 1.87
C GLN A 312 -21.84 -22.38 2.66
N ASP A 313 -21.08 -22.50 3.74
CA ASP A 313 -21.21 -23.58 4.71
C ASP A 313 -22.59 -23.56 5.38
N LEU A 314 -23.24 -24.72 5.50
CA LEU A 314 -24.55 -24.91 6.14
C LEU A 314 -24.44 -25.69 7.47
N GLY A 315 -23.24 -26.15 7.81
CA GLY A 315 -22.93 -27.07 8.89
C GLY A 315 -23.37 -28.52 8.63
N LYS A 316 -22.83 -29.45 9.43
CA LYS A 316 -23.19 -30.89 9.40
C LYS A 316 -22.90 -31.55 8.05
N GLY A 317 -21.74 -31.24 7.46
CA GLY A 317 -21.27 -31.80 6.21
C GLY A 317 -22.07 -31.34 5.00
N LYS A 318 -22.74 -30.18 5.05
CA LYS A 318 -23.50 -29.64 3.92
C LYS A 318 -23.04 -28.25 3.53
N VAL A 319 -22.99 -28.02 2.23
CA VAL A 319 -22.58 -26.75 1.63
C VAL A 319 -23.60 -26.33 0.57
N ALA A 320 -23.92 -25.05 0.52
CA ALA A 320 -24.58 -24.45 -0.63
C ALA A 320 -23.52 -23.87 -1.57
N VAL A 321 -23.63 -24.19 -2.86
CA VAL A 321 -22.75 -23.65 -3.91
C VAL A 321 -23.59 -23.04 -5.02
N SER A 322 -23.05 -22.01 -5.66
CA SER A 322 -23.62 -21.48 -6.90
C SER A 322 -22.59 -21.28 -8.01
N TRP A 323 -23.07 -21.29 -9.25
CA TRP A 323 -22.27 -20.98 -10.44
C TRP A 323 -23.13 -20.29 -11.51
N ASN A 324 -22.48 -19.51 -12.36
CA ASN A 324 -23.10 -18.61 -13.32
C ASN A 324 -22.53 -18.86 -14.72
N LEU A 325 -23.40 -18.92 -15.72
CA LEU A 325 -23.02 -19.02 -17.14
C LEU A 325 -23.21 -17.66 -17.79
N ALA A 326 -22.16 -17.11 -18.42
CA ALA A 326 -22.26 -15.84 -19.14
C ALA A 326 -23.34 -15.86 -20.23
N LYS A 327 -24.11 -14.78 -20.32
CA LYS A 327 -24.93 -14.46 -21.50
C LYS A 327 -24.04 -14.32 -22.73
N ALA A 328 -24.54 -14.78 -23.87
CA ALA A 328 -23.89 -14.70 -25.17
C ALA A 328 -24.92 -14.38 -26.27
N GLN A 329 -24.46 -14.14 -27.50
CA GLN A 329 -25.36 -13.89 -28.62
C GLN A 329 -26.32 -15.07 -28.84
N GLY A 330 -27.62 -14.84 -28.68
CA GLY A 330 -28.66 -15.87 -28.81
C GLY A 330 -28.72 -16.88 -27.66
N VAL A 331 -27.99 -16.68 -26.56
CA VAL A 331 -27.98 -17.59 -25.40
C VAL A 331 -28.03 -16.80 -24.11
N ASP A 332 -29.05 -17.04 -23.30
CA ASP A 332 -29.21 -16.35 -22.03
C ASP A 332 -28.11 -16.66 -21.01
N GLY A 333 -27.93 -15.72 -20.08
CA GLY A 333 -27.28 -15.96 -18.80
C GLY A 333 -28.18 -16.79 -17.88
N ARG A 334 -27.56 -17.59 -17.02
CA ARG A 334 -28.23 -18.38 -15.97
C ARG A 334 -27.36 -18.44 -14.72
N GLY A 335 -27.99 -18.41 -13.56
CA GLY A 335 -27.38 -18.81 -12.30
C GLY A 335 -27.94 -20.15 -11.84
N HIS A 336 -27.14 -20.90 -11.10
CA HIS A 336 -27.53 -22.18 -10.52
C HIS A 336 -27.14 -22.20 -9.05
N THR A 337 -28.01 -22.73 -8.20
CA THR A 337 -27.74 -22.92 -6.77
C THR A 337 -28.02 -24.38 -6.42
N ALA A 338 -27.10 -25.03 -5.71
CA ALA A 338 -27.24 -26.42 -5.28
C ALA A 338 -26.78 -26.61 -3.83
N VAL A 339 -27.36 -27.61 -3.14
CA VAL A 339 -26.86 -28.08 -1.85
C VAL A 339 -26.22 -29.44 -2.01
N ILE A 340 -24.98 -29.57 -1.56
CA ILE A 340 -24.12 -30.74 -1.73
C ILE A 340 -23.71 -31.27 -0.36
N ASP A 341 -23.65 -32.59 -0.22
CA ASP A 341 -23.07 -33.27 0.94
C ASP A 341 -21.54 -33.39 0.77
N THR A 342 -20.77 -32.88 1.73
CA THR A 342 -19.30 -32.80 1.62
C THR A 342 -18.60 -34.13 1.88
N SER A 343 -19.34 -35.17 2.27
CA SER A 343 -18.81 -36.51 2.49
C SER A 343 -18.60 -37.32 1.20
N ASP A 344 -19.49 -37.16 0.22
CA ASP A 344 -19.50 -37.94 -1.03
C ASP A 344 -19.78 -37.12 -2.31
N GLY A 345 -20.10 -35.82 -2.19
CA GLY A 345 -20.44 -34.96 -3.33
C GLY A 345 -21.88 -35.10 -3.82
N SER A 346 -22.74 -35.80 -3.08
CA SER A 346 -24.14 -36.01 -3.47
C SER A 346 -24.96 -34.71 -3.42
N VAL A 347 -25.69 -34.43 -4.49
CA VAL A 347 -26.57 -33.26 -4.60
C VAL A 347 -27.88 -33.55 -3.88
N THR A 348 -28.18 -32.78 -2.83
CA THR A 348 -29.47 -32.83 -2.11
C THR A 348 -30.58 -32.20 -2.94
N TRP A 349 -30.32 -31.03 -3.54
CA TRP A 349 -31.18 -30.38 -4.53
C TRP A 349 -30.35 -29.40 -5.39
N ARG A 350 -30.88 -29.06 -6.56
CA ARG A 350 -30.40 -28.01 -7.46
C ARG A 350 -31.60 -27.20 -7.93
N THR A 351 -31.44 -25.89 -7.98
CA THR A 351 -32.44 -24.94 -8.49
C THR A 351 -31.77 -23.94 -9.42
N ASP A 352 -32.38 -23.72 -10.57
CA ASP A 352 -31.87 -22.82 -11.61
C ASP A 352 -32.57 -21.46 -11.50
N SER A 353 -31.83 -20.38 -11.78
CA SER A 353 -32.32 -18.99 -11.81
C SER A 353 -32.00 -18.34 -13.15
N VAL A 354 -32.84 -17.40 -13.57
CA VAL A 354 -32.56 -16.51 -14.72
C VAL A 354 -31.58 -15.39 -14.36
N LEU A 355 -31.29 -15.22 -13.07
CA LEU A 355 -30.36 -14.24 -12.53
C LEU A 355 -29.05 -14.94 -12.12
N TYR A 356 -27.93 -14.23 -12.19
CA TYR A 356 -26.64 -14.68 -11.65
C TYR A 356 -26.67 -14.68 -10.12
N SER A 357 -26.31 -15.80 -9.50
CA SER A 357 -26.17 -15.91 -8.05
C SER A 357 -24.84 -15.31 -7.61
N ARG A 358 -24.89 -14.30 -6.71
CA ARG A 358 -23.73 -13.49 -6.31
C ARG A 358 -23.23 -13.80 -4.92
N ILE A 359 -24.14 -13.84 -3.95
CA ILE A 359 -23.81 -13.98 -2.53
C ILE A 359 -24.81 -14.94 -1.93
N LEU A 360 -24.34 -15.93 -1.19
CA LEU A 360 -25.16 -16.88 -0.44
C LEU A 360 -24.91 -16.70 1.06
N ARG A 361 -25.97 -16.64 1.88
CA ARG A 361 -25.88 -16.56 3.35
C ARG A 361 -26.90 -17.48 4.01
N LEU A 362 -26.50 -18.17 5.07
CA LEU A 362 -27.40 -19.03 5.83
C LEU A 362 -28.31 -18.22 6.76
N ASP A 363 -29.62 -18.37 6.62
CA ASP A 363 -30.60 -18.05 7.66
C ASP A 363 -31.00 -19.34 8.37
N ALA A 364 -30.26 -19.65 9.45
CA ALA A 364 -30.49 -20.83 10.27
C ALA A 364 -31.83 -20.78 11.03
N GLY A 365 -32.30 -19.58 11.39
CA GLY A 365 -33.55 -19.38 12.14
C GLY A 365 -34.77 -19.75 11.32
N ARG A 366 -34.82 -19.32 10.05
CA ARG A 366 -35.89 -19.65 9.09
C ARG A 366 -35.60 -20.89 8.25
N LYS A 367 -34.45 -21.55 8.46
CA LYS A 367 -33.99 -22.75 7.73
C LYS A 367 -33.98 -22.55 6.21
N ARG A 368 -33.46 -21.40 5.77
CA ARG A 368 -33.36 -21.03 4.37
C ARG A 368 -31.98 -20.49 4.03
N LEU A 369 -31.59 -20.62 2.78
CA LEU A 369 -30.47 -19.90 2.20
C LEU A 369 -31.00 -18.57 1.66
N VAL A 370 -30.36 -17.45 2.00
CA VAL A 370 -30.63 -16.13 1.43
C VAL A 370 -29.60 -15.87 0.35
N ALA A 371 -30.03 -15.36 -0.79
CA ALA A 371 -29.16 -15.04 -1.91
C ALA A 371 -29.31 -13.58 -2.34
N VAL A 372 -28.21 -12.92 -2.70
CA VAL A 372 -28.25 -11.82 -3.66
C VAL A 372 -28.08 -12.43 -5.04
N GLU A 373 -29.03 -12.14 -5.92
CA GLU A 373 -28.98 -12.53 -7.33
C GLU A 373 -29.15 -11.29 -8.21
N GLN A 374 -28.52 -11.27 -9.39
CA GLN A 374 -28.47 -10.09 -10.25
C GLN A 374 -28.75 -10.45 -11.71
N ALA A 375 -29.48 -9.59 -12.42
CA ALA A 375 -29.68 -9.73 -13.85
C ALA A 375 -28.38 -9.48 -14.63
N ASP A 376 -28.29 -10.05 -15.83
CA ASP A 376 -27.31 -9.60 -16.81
C ASP A 376 -27.66 -8.17 -17.24
N VAL A 377 -26.68 -7.26 -17.25
CA VAL A 377 -26.97 -5.83 -17.44
C VAL A 377 -27.36 -5.44 -18.86
N ASN A 378 -27.19 -6.33 -19.85
CA ASN A 378 -27.81 -6.16 -21.16
C ASN A 378 -29.34 -6.38 -21.10
N ASP A 379 -29.83 -7.13 -20.09
CA ASP A 379 -31.26 -7.35 -19.84
C ASP A 379 -31.84 -6.32 -18.86
N ALA A 380 -31.17 -6.06 -17.74
CA ALA A 380 -31.53 -5.07 -16.73
C ALA A 380 -30.38 -4.82 -15.72
N VAL A 381 -30.18 -3.57 -15.29
CA VAL A 381 -29.50 -3.26 -14.02
C VAL A 381 -30.50 -3.52 -12.89
N HIS A 382 -30.59 -4.78 -12.46
CA HIS A 382 -31.55 -5.23 -11.44
C HIS A 382 -30.92 -6.30 -10.54
N TYR A 383 -31.27 -6.27 -9.25
CA TYR A 383 -30.95 -7.35 -8.32
C TYR A 383 -32.13 -7.75 -7.44
N GLU A 384 -32.09 -9.00 -6.97
CA GLU A 384 -33.06 -9.58 -6.05
C GLU A 384 -32.38 -10.05 -4.77
N VAL A 385 -33.07 -9.86 -3.65
CA VAL A 385 -32.86 -10.69 -2.46
C VAL A 385 -33.78 -11.89 -2.61
N ALA A 386 -33.22 -13.06 -2.88
CA ALA A 386 -33.95 -14.32 -3.00
C ALA A 386 -33.76 -15.20 -1.75
N ALA A 387 -34.63 -16.17 -1.57
CA ALA A 387 -34.50 -17.20 -0.56
C ALA A 387 -34.83 -18.59 -1.10
N TYR A 388 -34.09 -19.60 -0.62
CA TYR A 388 -34.27 -21.01 -0.95
C TYR A 388 -34.55 -21.79 0.32
N ASP A 389 -35.65 -22.54 0.37
CA ASP A 389 -35.89 -23.50 1.46
C ASP A 389 -34.77 -24.57 1.48
N LEU A 390 -34.08 -24.74 2.62
CA LEU A 390 -32.89 -25.61 2.68
C LEU A 390 -33.19 -27.08 2.40
N LYS A 391 -34.45 -27.53 2.53
CA LYS A 391 -34.83 -28.93 2.33
C LYS A 391 -35.21 -29.23 0.89
N THR A 392 -35.90 -28.31 0.22
CA THR A 392 -36.55 -28.53 -1.09
C THR A 392 -35.91 -27.76 -2.23
N GLY A 393 -35.09 -26.74 -1.94
CA GLY A 393 -34.54 -25.84 -2.95
C GLY A 393 -35.54 -24.87 -3.56
N HIS A 394 -36.77 -24.78 -3.02
CA HIS A 394 -37.79 -23.88 -3.54
C HIS A 394 -37.35 -22.41 -3.41
N ARG A 395 -37.05 -21.77 -4.55
CA ARG A 395 -36.67 -20.36 -4.65
C ARG A 395 -37.90 -19.45 -4.56
N ALA A 396 -37.82 -18.39 -3.76
CA ALA A 396 -38.75 -17.28 -3.73
C ALA A 396 -38.00 -15.95 -3.71
N THR A 397 -38.45 -14.96 -4.49
CA THR A 397 -37.95 -13.58 -4.41
C THR A 397 -38.57 -12.90 -3.20
N LEU A 398 -37.74 -12.25 -2.36
CA LEU A 398 -38.18 -11.52 -1.16
C LEU A 398 -38.30 -10.00 -1.39
N SER A 399 -37.46 -9.44 -2.29
CA SER A 399 -37.51 -8.05 -2.75
C SER A 399 -36.69 -7.88 -4.03
N GLY A 400 -37.09 -6.96 -4.91
CA GLY A 400 -36.35 -6.57 -6.12
C GLY A 400 -35.88 -5.12 -6.11
N ARG A 401 -34.81 -4.80 -6.86
CA ARG A 401 -34.20 -3.47 -6.91
C ARG A 401 -33.63 -3.16 -8.30
N ASP A 402 -34.29 -2.26 -9.02
CA ASP A 402 -33.80 -1.70 -10.28
C ASP A 402 -32.78 -0.56 -10.05
N ASN A 403 -31.89 -0.37 -11.02
CA ASN A 403 -30.98 0.76 -11.20
C ASN A 403 -29.97 1.01 -10.06
N VAL A 404 -29.64 -0.05 -9.32
CA VAL A 404 -28.58 -0.12 -8.31
C VAL A 404 -27.86 -1.46 -8.40
N VAL A 405 -26.58 -1.52 -7.99
CA VAL A 405 -25.85 -2.79 -7.85
C VAL A 405 -25.70 -3.17 -6.39
N PRO A 406 -25.88 -4.44 -6.01
CA PRO A 406 -25.58 -4.91 -4.66
C PRO A 406 -24.07 -5.10 -4.50
N THR A 407 -23.52 -4.74 -3.35
CA THR A 407 -22.08 -4.89 -3.04
C THR A 407 -21.79 -5.75 -1.81
N ALA A 408 -22.77 -5.95 -0.91
CA ALA A 408 -22.63 -6.86 0.23
C ALA A 408 -23.98 -7.34 0.78
N LEU A 409 -23.99 -8.53 1.40
CA LEU A 409 -25.12 -9.08 2.16
C LEU A 409 -24.64 -9.69 3.48
N ALA A 410 -25.32 -9.35 4.57
CA ALA A 410 -25.23 -10.03 5.86
C ALA A 410 -26.62 -10.44 6.36
N VAL A 411 -26.70 -11.61 7.01
CA VAL A 411 -27.88 -12.10 7.75
C VAL A 411 -27.64 -11.83 9.23
N GLY A 412 -28.60 -11.23 9.92
CA GLY A 412 -28.36 -10.59 11.22
C GLY A 412 -29.13 -11.16 12.42
N GLU A 413 -28.54 -10.89 13.59
CA GLU A 413 -29.16 -10.86 14.92
C GLU A 413 -29.18 -9.41 15.44
N LEU A 414 -29.65 -8.46 14.62
CA LEU A 414 -29.50 -7.03 14.92
C LEU A 414 -30.42 -6.57 16.06
N LYS A 415 -31.57 -7.22 16.23
CA LYS A 415 -32.33 -7.18 17.47
C LYS A 415 -32.16 -8.51 18.20
N ALA A 416 -31.90 -8.45 19.50
CA ALA A 416 -31.57 -9.59 20.36
C ALA A 416 -32.74 -10.57 20.64
N ALA A 417 -33.60 -10.79 19.65
CA ALA A 417 -34.75 -11.67 19.71
C ALA A 417 -34.51 -13.02 19.00
N LYS A 418 -34.03 -13.03 17.74
CA LYS A 418 -33.83 -14.26 16.94
C LYS A 418 -32.82 -14.10 15.79
N ALA A 419 -32.13 -15.18 15.47
CA ALA A 419 -31.30 -15.32 14.26
C ALA A 419 -32.11 -15.15 12.97
N GLY A 420 -31.59 -14.32 12.05
CA GLY A 420 -32.13 -14.14 10.70
C GLY A 420 -33.37 -13.26 10.60
N ASP A 421 -33.75 -12.55 11.66
CA ASP A 421 -34.91 -11.62 11.65
C ASP A 421 -34.67 -10.37 10.80
N GLU A 422 -33.40 -10.05 10.49
CA GLU A 422 -32.97 -8.93 9.67
C GLU A 422 -31.94 -9.33 8.61
N TYR A 423 -32.05 -8.75 7.42
CA TYR A 423 -31.01 -8.81 6.38
C TYR A 423 -30.46 -7.40 6.13
N ALA A 424 -29.14 -7.28 6.09
CA ALA A 424 -28.44 -6.05 5.74
C ALA A 424 -27.88 -6.19 4.32
N VAL A 425 -28.30 -5.33 3.41
CA VAL A 425 -27.82 -5.28 2.02
C VAL A 425 -27.15 -3.93 1.78
N SER A 426 -25.93 -3.96 1.26
CA SER A 426 -25.28 -2.78 0.71
C SER A 426 -25.53 -2.72 -0.79
N GLU A 427 -25.87 -1.54 -1.30
CA GLU A 427 -26.08 -1.27 -2.72
C GLU A 427 -25.43 0.07 -3.12
N SER A 428 -24.98 0.20 -4.37
CA SER A 428 -24.44 1.44 -4.94
C SER A 428 -25.30 1.91 -6.11
N SER A 429 -25.46 3.23 -6.20
CA SER A 429 -26.22 3.96 -7.22
C SER A 429 -25.30 4.87 -8.01
N PHE A 430 -25.70 5.19 -9.25
CA PHE A 430 -24.85 5.90 -10.22
C PHE A 430 -25.48 7.19 -10.71
N ASP A 431 -24.65 8.11 -11.18
CA ASP A 431 -25.09 9.25 -11.98
C ASP A 431 -25.27 8.90 -13.47
N GLU A 432 -25.70 9.88 -14.26
CA GLU A 432 -25.87 9.79 -15.72
C GLU A 432 -24.60 9.41 -16.50
N ASN A 433 -23.41 9.56 -15.89
CA ASN A 433 -22.14 9.19 -16.48
C ASN A 433 -21.70 7.75 -16.13
N LEU A 434 -22.54 6.99 -15.41
CA LEU A 434 -22.23 5.67 -14.89
C LEU A 434 -21.08 5.70 -13.87
N ILE A 435 -21.01 6.75 -13.06
CA ILE A 435 -20.05 6.91 -11.96
C ILE A 435 -20.81 6.74 -10.63
N ILE A 436 -20.22 6.08 -9.63
CA ILE A 436 -20.81 5.87 -8.31
C ILE A 436 -21.13 7.23 -7.67
N ASN A 437 -22.41 7.43 -7.35
CA ASN A 437 -22.95 8.68 -6.79
C ASN A 437 -23.30 8.52 -5.30
N ALA A 438 -23.79 7.36 -4.88
CA ALA A 438 -24.05 7.07 -3.47
C ALA A 438 -24.12 5.56 -3.18
N SER A 439 -23.60 5.15 -2.03
CA SER A 439 -23.78 3.82 -1.46
C SER A 439 -24.80 3.85 -0.32
N THR A 440 -25.71 2.88 -0.30
CA THR A 440 -26.78 2.76 0.68
C THR A 440 -26.75 1.37 1.32
N ILE A 441 -26.70 1.35 2.66
CA ILE A 441 -26.98 0.16 3.46
C ILE A 441 -28.48 0.16 3.78
N ARG A 442 -29.19 -0.90 3.41
CA ARG A 442 -30.60 -1.13 3.77
C ARG A 442 -30.68 -2.33 4.71
N VAL A 443 -31.26 -2.14 5.89
CA VAL A 443 -31.62 -3.25 6.78
C VAL A 443 -33.12 -3.50 6.66
N VAL A 444 -33.47 -4.71 6.24
CA VAL A 444 -34.84 -5.12 5.91
C VAL A 444 -35.28 -6.27 6.80
N ASN A 445 -36.59 -6.45 6.97
CA ASN A 445 -37.14 -7.56 7.73
C ASN A 445 -36.99 -8.89 6.96
N GLY A 446 -36.62 -9.97 7.66
CA GLY A 446 -36.47 -11.28 7.04
C GLY A 446 -37.79 -11.78 6.42
N ASP A 447 -38.92 -11.67 7.11
CA ASP A 447 -40.20 -12.20 6.63
C ASP A 447 -40.75 -11.45 5.40
N ASN A 448 -40.36 -10.18 5.22
CA ASN A 448 -40.68 -9.37 4.06
C ASN A 448 -39.55 -8.35 3.80
N ALA A 449 -38.72 -8.59 2.78
CA ALA A 449 -37.57 -7.75 2.49
C ALA A 449 -37.91 -6.39 1.84
N ASP A 450 -39.15 -6.18 1.38
CA ASP A 450 -39.64 -4.84 1.01
C ASP A 450 -39.87 -3.95 2.24
N LYS A 451 -40.04 -4.55 3.43
CA LYS A 451 -40.15 -3.82 4.69
C LYS A 451 -38.77 -3.42 5.22
N ILE A 452 -38.30 -2.26 4.75
CA ILE A 452 -37.14 -1.57 5.31
C ILE A 452 -37.39 -1.25 6.79
N LEU A 453 -36.45 -1.64 7.64
CA LEU A 453 -36.42 -1.35 9.07
C LEU A 453 -35.64 -0.06 9.35
N TRP A 454 -34.51 0.12 8.66
CA TRP A 454 -33.75 1.36 8.58
C TRP A 454 -32.81 1.33 7.36
N SER A 455 -32.28 2.49 6.98
CA SER A 455 -31.25 2.61 5.95
C SER A 455 -30.27 3.73 6.27
N ASN A 456 -29.05 3.63 5.75
CA ASN A 456 -28.02 4.67 5.82
C ASN A 456 -27.42 4.87 4.44
N THR A 457 -27.33 6.11 3.96
CA THR A 457 -26.79 6.45 2.63
C THR A 457 -25.60 7.38 2.79
N THR A 458 -24.46 7.00 2.21
CA THR A 458 -23.30 7.88 2.04
C THR A 458 -23.26 8.34 0.59
N LYS A 459 -23.26 9.66 0.37
CA LYS A 459 -23.10 10.26 -0.95
C LYS A 459 -21.62 10.46 -1.27
N ARG A 460 -21.31 10.51 -2.57
CA ARG A 460 -20.06 11.04 -3.12
C ARG A 460 -19.74 12.42 -2.53
N ASP A 461 -18.47 12.67 -2.26
CA ASP A 461 -17.98 13.97 -1.81
C ASP A 461 -18.27 15.07 -2.87
N ALA A 462 -18.52 16.30 -2.45
CA ALA A 462 -18.88 17.39 -3.35
C ALA A 462 -17.73 17.81 -4.27
N GLU A 463 -16.48 17.55 -3.85
CA GLU A 463 -15.25 17.85 -4.61
C GLU A 463 -14.78 16.66 -5.46
N ASN A 464 -15.48 15.53 -5.39
CA ASN A 464 -15.18 14.31 -6.14
C ASN A 464 -15.91 14.27 -7.50
N GLY A 465 -15.12 14.28 -8.59
CA GLY A 465 -15.59 14.14 -9.98
C GLY A 465 -15.56 12.71 -10.54
N HIS A 466 -15.20 11.72 -9.72
CA HIS A 466 -15.11 10.30 -10.03
C HIS A 466 -16.03 9.50 -9.07
N ASP A 467 -15.65 8.27 -8.72
CA ASP A 467 -16.50 7.34 -7.97
C ASP A 467 -16.60 7.69 -6.49
N GLY A 468 -17.84 7.78 -6.01
CA GLY A 468 -18.16 7.93 -4.60
C GLY A 468 -17.88 6.67 -3.77
N PRO A 469 -18.08 6.74 -2.44
CA PRO A 469 -17.69 5.68 -1.54
C PRO A 469 -18.67 4.50 -1.64
N SER A 470 -18.12 3.27 -1.61
CA SER A 470 -18.91 2.03 -1.61
C SER A 470 -18.58 1.15 -0.41
N THR A 471 -19.62 0.62 0.24
CA THR A 471 -19.50 -0.39 1.31
C THR A 471 -19.39 -1.78 0.70
N TRP A 472 -18.27 -2.46 0.93
CA TRP A 472 -17.94 -3.76 0.33
C TRP A 472 -17.99 -4.92 1.33
N GLY A 473 -17.83 -4.64 2.63
CA GLY A 473 -17.92 -5.65 3.69
C GLY A 473 -19.07 -5.36 4.66
N LEU A 474 -19.95 -6.34 4.89
CA LEU A 474 -20.96 -6.30 5.94
C LEU A 474 -20.87 -7.54 6.84
N GLY A 475 -21.00 -7.36 8.15
CA GLY A 475 -21.12 -8.45 9.12
C GLY A 475 -21.89 -8.03 10.37
N VAL A 476 -22.44 -9.02 11.09
CA VAL A 476 -23.29 -8.78 12.28
C VAL A 476 -22.73 -9.56 13.46
N ILE A 477 -22.59 -8.87 14.60
CA ILE A 477 -22.10 -9.42 15.87
C ILE A 477 -22.67 -8.58 17.03
N ASP A 478 -23.04 -9.20 18.15
CA ASP A 478 -23.59 -8.55 19.35
C ASP A 478 -24.65 -7.45 19.11
N GLY A 479 -25.64 -7.72 18.25
CA GLY A 479 -26.71 -6.75 17.96
C GLY A 479 -26.25 -5.48 17.21
N LYS A 480 -25.11 -5.55 16.52
CA LYS A 480 -24.51 -4.45 15.76
C LYS A 480 -24.21 -4.87 14.33
N LEU A 481 -24.37 -3.93 13.40
CA LEU A 481 -23.91 -4.09 12.02
C LEU A 481 -22.54 -3.40 11.88
N VAL A 482 -21.57 -4.12 11.35
CA VAL A 482 -20.24 -3.59 11.04
C VAL A 482 -20.07 -3.50 9.53
N ALA A 483 -19.72 -2.32 9.04
CA ALA A 483 -19.58 -2.00 7.63
C ALA A 483 -18.18 -1.46 7.30
N SER A 484 -17.52 -2.09 6.32
CA SER A 484 -16.24 -1.64 5.74
C SER A 484 -16.48 -1.07 4.35
N ALA A 485 -15.93 0.12 4.11
CA ALA A 485 -16.16 0.88 2.88
C ALA A 485 -14.91 1.64 2.42
N GLN A 486 -14.73 1.74 1.11
CA GLN A 486 -13.80 2.71 0.51
C GLN A 486 -14.27 4.14 0.82
N ASN A 487 -13.35 5.09 0.92
CA ASN A 487 -13.64 6.47 1.31
C ASN A 487 -13.00 7.45 0.30
N ASP A 488 -13.85 8.26 -0.34
CA ASP A 488 -13.51 9.15 -1.46
C ASP A 488 -13.15 10.58 -1.04
N ARG A 489 -13.24 10.89 0.27
CA ARG A 489 -12.78 12.18 0.81
C ARG A 489 -11.31 12.40 0.43
N LYS A 490 -11.00 13.55 -0.17
CA LYS A 490 -9.66 13.90 -0.69
C LYS A 490 -9.16 13.02 -1.86
N MET A 491 -10.03 12.38 -2.64
CA MET A 491 -9.53 11.44 -3.67
C MET A 491 -8.79 12.09 -4.85
N ASN A 492 -8.94 13.40 -5.04
CA ASN A 492 -8.18 14.20 -6.00
C ASN A 492 -6.88 14.77 -5.41
N ASP A 493 -6.72 14.72 -4.08
CA ASP A 493 -5.56 15.25 -3.36
C ASP A 493 -4.54 14.13 -3.10
N PRO A 494 -3.24 14.45 -2.99
CA PRO A 494 -2.20 13.48 -2.62
C PRO A 494 -2.41 12.72 -1.32
N GLU A 495 -3.18 13.24 -0.35
CA GLU A 495 -3.43 12.51 0.90
C GLU A 495 -4.31 11.26 0.73
N ASN A 496 -5.07 11.15 -0.36
CA ASN A 496 -5.91 9.97 -0.66
C ASN A 496 -6.10 9.74 -2.17
N ARG A 497 -5.09 10.00 -3.00
CA ARG A 497 -5.17 9.89 -4.47
C ARG A 497 -5.87 8.60 -4.91
N GLY A 498 -6.90 8.73 -5.74
CA GLY A 498 -7.66 7.59 -6.28
C GLY A 498 -8.43 6.76 -5.25
N SER A 499 -8.65 7.29 -4.04
CA SER A 499 -9.24 6.54 -2.92
C SER A 499 -8.43 5.30 -2.50
N LEU A 500 -7.10 5.35 -2.68
CA LEU A 500 -6.17 4.25 -2.41
C LEU A 500 -5.69 4.18 -0.95
N ARG A 501 -5.88 5.24 -0.15
CA ARG A 501 -5.33 5.33 1.21
C ARG A 501 -6.38 5.32 2.31
N TYR A 502 -7.55 5.90 2.06
CA TYR A 502 -8.61 6.04 3.06
C TYR A 502 -9.71 5.01 2.86
N ALA A 503 -10.14 4.46 3.99
CA ALA A 503 -11.36 3.69 4.12
C ALA A 503 -12.23 4.26 5.25
N SER A 504 -13.33 3.57 5.53
CA SER A 504 -14.10 3.76 6.76
C SER A 504 -14.57 2.43 7.31
N LEU A 505 -14.56 2.33 8.64
CA LEU A 505 -15.12 1.22 9.40
C LEU A 505 -16.23 1.79 10.29
N THR A 506 -17.47 1.44 9.98
CA THR A 506 -18.66 2.02 10.61
C THR A 506 -19.41 0.95 11.40
N VAL A 507 -19.69 1.21 12.67
CA VAL A 507 -20.48 0.30 13.50
C VAL A 507 -21.81 0.95 13.82
N PHE A 508 -22.89 0.32 13.37
CA PHE A 508 -24.26 0.71 13.66
C PHE A 508 -24.81 -0.12 14.83
N SER A 509 -25.65 0.49 15.67
CA SER A 509 -26.52 -0.28 16.55
C SER A 509 -27.68 -0.91 15.76
N GLY A 510 -28.36 -1.91 16.34
CA GLY A 510 -29.49 -2.59 15.68
C GLY A 510 -30.66 -1.70 15.23
N ASN A 511 -30.72 -0.42 15.64
CA ASN A 511 -31.72 0.55 15.17
C ASN A 511 -31.22 1.47 14.03
N GLY A 512 -29.98 1.32 13.56
CA GLY A 512 -29.41 2.10 12.46
C GLY A 512 -28.66 3.37 12.85
N THR A 513 -28.59 3.71 14.14
CA THR A 513 -27.69 4.79 14.58
C THR A 513 -26.22 4.35 14.52
N VAL A 514 -25.35 5.22 14.00
CA VAL A 514 -23.89 5.02 14.08
C VAL A 514 -23.49 5.08 15.56
N ALA A 515 -22.97 3.97 16.08
CA ALA A 515 -22.44 3.86 17.43
C ALA A 515 -21.02 4.45 17.50
N TRP A 516 -20.19 4.18 16.49
CA TRP A 516 -18.89 4.81 16.26
C TRP A 516 -18.44 4.58 14.81
N GLN A 517 -17.43 5.33 14.36
CA GLN A 517 -16.85 5.21 13.03
C GLN A 517 -15.36 5.56 13.05
N SER A 518 -14.53 4.68 12.47
CA SER A 518 -13.15 5.01 12.07
C SER A 518 -13.15 5.50 10.61
N LYS A 519 -12.33 6.50 10.29
CA LYS A 519 -12.18 7.04 8.93
C LYS A 519 -10.70 7.33 8.63
N GLY A 520 -10.33 7.26 7.36
CA GLY A 520 -8.98 7.56 6.91
C GLY A 520 -8.12 6.30 6.87
N VAL A 521 -6.87 6.41 7.33
CA VAL A 521 -5.86 5.35 7.25
C VAL A 521 -6.09 4.16 8.20
N ALA A 522 -7.09 4.23 9.10
CA ALA A 522 -7.31 3.23 10.16
C ALA A 522 -8.54 2.33 9.90
N ALA A 523 -8.71 1.87 8.66
CA ALA A 523 -9.79 0.98 8.23
C ALA A 523 -9.39 0.19 6.97
N SER A 524 -10.09 -0.91 6.69
CA SER A 524 -10.04 -1.62 5.40
C SER A 524 -11.21 -1.17 4.51
N PRO A 525 -11.04 -1.06 3.17
CA PRO A 525 -12.15 -0.75 2.27
C PRO A 525 -13.17 -1.89 2.14
N MET A 526 -12.80 -3.13 2.50
CA MET A 526 -13.63 -4.33 2.25
C MET A 526 -13.60 -5.38 3.35
N PHE A 527 -12.45 -5.63 3.99
CA PHE A 527 -12.32 -6.78 4.89
C PHE A 527 -12.42 -6.40 6.37
N GLN A 528 -13.31 -7.09 7.09
CA GLN A 528 -13.35 -7.11 8.55
C GLN A 528 -13.54 -8.53 9.07
N ASP A 529 -12.79 -8.85 10.12
CA ASP A 529 -12.95 -10.03 10.95
C ASP A 529 -13.72 -9.62 12.22
N LEU A 530 -14.72 -10.44 12.57
CA LEU A 530 -15.67 -10.19 13.66
C LEU A 530 -15.63 -11.40 14.59
N TYR A 531 -15.12 -11.22 15.80
CA TYR A 531 -14.95 -12.30 16.76
C TYR A 531 -15.24 -11.84 18.18
N SER A 532 -15.48 -12.82 19.05
CA SER A 532 -15.67 -12.64 20.49
C SER A 532 -14.69 -13.50 21.27
N ASP A 533 -14.14 -12.96 22.35
CA ASP A 533 -13.29 -13.67 23.29
C ASP A 533 -13.71 -13.34 24.76
N ALA A 534 -12.83 -13.62 25.72
CA ALA A 534 -13.09 -13.36 27.13
C ALA A 534 -13.12 -11.85 27.51
N ALA A 535 -12.56 -10.97 26.67
CA ALA A 535 -12.54 -9.51 26.87
C ALA A 535 -13.73 -8.80 26.18
N GLY A 536 -14.45 -9.49 25.30
CA GLY A 536 -15.67 -9.03 24.65
C GLY A 536 -15.68 -9.34 23.15
N SER A 537 -16.45 -8.56 22.40
CA SER A 537 -16.49 -8.63 20.93
C SER A 537 -15.71 -7.50 20.29
N HIS A 538 -15.12 -7.83 19.14
CA HIS A 538 -14.05 -7.09 18.50
C HIS A 538 -14.28 -6.95 17.00
N VAL A 539 -13.61 -5.97 16.41
CA VAL A 539 -13.48 -5.85 14.95
C VAL A 539 -12.00 -5.76 14.62
N ARG A 540 -11.51 -6.64 13.75
CA ARG A 540 -10.13 -6.63 13.27
C ARG A 540 -10.09 -6.38 11.76
N VAL A 541 -9.17 -5.54 11.32
CA VAL A 541 -8.99 -5.15 9.91
C VAL A 541 -7.49 -5.07 9.59
N ILE A 542 -7.13 -5.22 8.31
CA ILE A 542 -5.84 -4.78 7.79
C ILE A 542 -6.08 -3.49 7.00
N ASP A 543 -5.40 -2.40 7.37
CA ASP A 543 -5.55 -1.12 6.69
C ASP A 543 -4.67 -0.99 5.43
N GLN A 544 -4.86 0.09 4.65
CA GLN A 544 -4.09 0.32 3.41
C GLN A 544 -2.60 0.56 3.66
N SER A 545 -2.24 1.04 4.84
CA SER A 545 -0.86 1.19 5.31
C SER A 545 -0.30 -0.12 5.90
N GLN A 546 -0.92 -1.28 5.65
CA GLN A 546 -0.44 -2.59 6.09
C GLN A 546 -0.31 -2.73 7.62
N ASN A 547 -1.27 -2.20 8.38
CA ASN A 547 -1.38 -2.45 9.82
C ASN A 547 -2.61 -3.30 10.13
N ILE A 548 -2.43 -4.35 10.93
CA ILE A 548 -3.56 -5.03 11.56
C ILE A 548 -4.02 -4.16 12.73
N ARG A 549 -5.29 -3.74 12.73
CA ARG A 549 -5.90 -2.98 13.83
C ARG A 549 -7.03 -3.78 14.44
N THR A 550 -7.01 -3.92 15.76
CA THR A 550 -8.11 -4.50 16.54
C THR A 550 -8.82 -3.39 17.31
N PHE A 551 -10.14 -3.28 17.13
CA PHE A 551 -11.00 -2.29 17.76
C PHE A 551 -12.04 -2.95 18.67
N LYS A 552 -12.25 -2.37 19.85
CA LYS A 552 -13.35 -2.77 20.73
C LYS A 552 -14.70 -2.42 20.10
N LEU A 553 -15.54 -3.43 19.83
CA LEU A 553 -16.85 -3.24 19.17
C LEU A 553 -17.77 -2.25 19.90
N GLY A 554 -17.63 -2.13 21.23
CA GLY A 554 -18.47 -1.26 22.04
C GLY A 554 -18.30 0.24 21.80
N ASN A 555 -17.08 0.71 21.50
CA ASN A 555 -16.74 2.14 21.46
C ASN A 555 -15.71 2.56 20.41
N GLY A 556 -15.18 1.64 19.59
CA GLY A 556 -14.22 1.96 18.54
C GLY A 556 -12.83 2.33 19.03
N LYS A 557 -12.52 2.12 20.32
CA LYS A 557 -11.15 2.29 20.81
C LYS A 557 -10.27 1.20 20.19
N ALA A 558 -9.17 1.60 19.55
CA ALA A 558 -8.12 0.67 19.16
C ALA A 558 -7.53 0.01 20.42
N GLU A 559 -7.54 -1.32 20.46
CA GLU A 559 -6.95 -2.12 21.53
C GLU A 559 -5.53 -2.59 21.15
N ASN A 560 -5.27 -2.83 19.86
CA ASN A 560 -3.95 -3.18 19.33
C ASN A 560 -3.74 -2.62 17.91
N VAL A 561 -2.49 -2.31 17.57
CA VAL A 561 -2.02 -1.97 16.22
C VAL A 561 -0.74 -2.76 15.98
N THR A 562 -0.81 -3.76 15.11
CA THR A 562 0.33 -4.59 14.72
C THR A 562 0.77 -4.16 13.31
N PRO A 563 1.85 -3.39 13.16
CA PRO A 563 2.36 -3.04 11.85
C PRO A 563 2.99 -4.26 11.18
N LEU A 564 2.54 -4.57 9.96
CA LEU A 564 3.19 -5.54 9.10
C LEU A 564 4.38 -4.88 8.40
N GLN A 565 5.36 -5.69 8.00
CA GLN A 565 6.51 -5.19 7.27
C GLN A 565 6.14 -4.98 5.81
N GLY A 566 5.46 -3.87 5.54
CA GLY A 566 5.15 -3.42 4.18
C GLY A 566 6.37 -2.84 3.46
N ASP A 567 6.12 -1.93 2.53
CA ASP A 567 7.17 -1.28 1.76
C ASP A 567 8.07 -0.44 2.67
N ILE A 568 9.35 -0.81 2.74
CA ILE A 568 10.42 -0.09 3.44
C ILE A 568 11.08 0.88 2.46
N ALA A 569 11.10 2.17 2.80
CA ALA A 569 11.67 3.23 1.98
C ALA A 569 12.85 3.96 2.65
N TYR A 570 12.99 3.81 3.98
CA TYR A 570 14.00 4.50 4.78
C TYR A 570 14.80 3.50 5.61
N ALA A 571 16.12 3.68 5.65
CA ALA A 571 17.00 2.92 6.52
C ALA A 571 18.19 3.75 7.02
N GLN A 572 18.69 3.40 8.19
CA GLN A 572 19.90 3.94 8.82
C GLN A 572 20.67 2.82 9.51
N SER A 573 21.91 3.09 9.95
CA SER A 573 22.70 2.11 10.71
C SER A 573 23.43 2.70 11.92
N ALA A 574 23.48 1.91 13.01
CA ALA A 574 24.21 2.23 14.23
C ALA A 574 24.48 0.96 15.06
N ASP A 575 25.47 0.99 15.95
CA ASP A 575 25.71 -0.11 16.88
C ASP A 575 24.70 -0.01 18.04
N LEU A 576 23.62 -0.81 17.97
CA LEU A 576 22.52 -0.81 18.95
C LEU A 576 22.73 -1.87 20.03
N ASN A 577 23.34 -2.98 19.65
CA ASN A 577 23.54 -4.15 20.49
C ASN A 577 24.88 -4.09 21.31
N LYS A 578 25.83 -3.23 20.89
CA LYS A 578 27.20 -3.04 21.41
C LYS A 578 28.20 -4.16 21.08
N ASP A 579 28.08 -4.78 19.91
CA ASP A 579 29.04 -5.77 19.38
C ASP A 579 30.19 -5.13 18.56
N GLY A 580 30.12 -3.81 18.31
CA GLY A 580 31.11 -3.06 17.55
C GLY A 580 30.88 -3.04 16.03
N LYS A 581 29.80 -3.66 15.55
CA LYS A 581 29.34 -3.62 14.15
C LYS A 581 28.08 -2.76 14.06
N LYS A 582 27.60 -2.51 12.83
CA LYS A 582 26.42 -1.67 12.62
C LYS A 582 25.17 -2.54 12.51
N ASP A 583 24.21 -2.31 13.39
CA ASP A 583 22.84 -2.78 13.23
C ASP A 583 22.06 -1.85 12.30
N LEU A 584 21.03 -2.38 11.65
CA LEU A 584 20.22 -1.72 10.64
C LEU A 584 18.85 -1.35 11.23
N ILE A 585 18.39 -0.13 10.98
CA ILE A 585 17.07 0.38 11.37
C ILE A 585 16.28 0.72 10.11
N MET A 586 15.03 0.28 10.01
CA MET A 586 14.19 0.39 8.80
C MET A 586 12.76 0.84 9.11
N GLY A 587 12.15 1.54 8.16
CA GLY A 587 10.75 1.96 8.19
C GLY A 587 10.20 2.36 6.82
N GLY A 588 8.88 2.55 6.74
CA GLY A 588 8.21 3.02 5.53
C GLY A 588 6.69 3.05 5.68
N THR A 589 5.96 2.38 4.80
CA THR A 589 4.51 2.56 4.61
C THR A 589 3.62 2.24 5.81
N SER A 590 4.01 1.34 6.71
CA SER A 590 3.24 1.00 7.91
C SER A 590 3.71 1.74 9.16
N ASN A 591 2.97 1.59 10.27
CA ASN A 591 3.33 2.16 11.56
C ASN A 591 4.58 1.51 12.21
N GLY A 592 5.30 0.64 11.50
CA GLY A 592 6.40 -0.15 12.03
C GLY A 592 7.78 0.51 11.86
N VAL A 593 8.62 0.32 12.87
CA VAL A 593 10.07 0.52 12.78
C VAL A 593 10.73 -0.77 13.25
N TRP A 594 11.67 -1.30 12.47
CA TRP A 594 12.35 -2.56 12.76
C TRP A 594 13.85 -2.35 12.88
N ALA A 595 14.47 -3.02 13.85
CA ALA A 595 15.91 -3.12 13.94
C ALA A 595 16.37 -4.56 13.69
N TYR A 596 17.40 -4.72 12.87
CA TYR A 596 18.01 -6.00 12.50
C TYR A 596 19.52 -5.95 12.73
N SER A 597 20.13 -7.07 13.12
CA SER A 597 21.60 -7.16 13.16
C SER A 597 22.15 -7.04 11.73
N GLY A 598 22.92 -5.99 11.45
CA GLY A 598 23.52 -5.78 10.13
C GLY A 598 24.41 -6.94 9.67
N PRO A 599 25.27 -7.52 10.54
CA PRO A 599 26.02 -8.74 10.23
C PRO A 599 25.13 -9.90 9.78
N SER A 600 23.93 -10.06 10.36
CA SER A 600 22.96 -11.09 9.97
C SER A 600 22.33 -10.85 8.59
N MET A 601 22.27 -9.60 8.13
CA MET A 601 21.77 -9.25 6.80
C MET A 601 22.75 -9.67 5.69
N VAL A 602 24.06 -9.70 5.99
CA VAL A 602 25.13 -9.79 4.96
C VAL A 602 25.93 -11.10 5.01
N ASN A 603 25.79 -11.90 6.07
CA ASN A 603 26.48 -13.19 6.22
C ASN A 603 25.79 -14.38 5.52
N GLY A 604 24.55 -14.21 5.03
CA GLY A 604 23.76 -15.26 4.37
C GLY A 604 22.95 -16.17 5.30
N ALA A 605 22.86 -15.84 6.60
CA ALA A 605 21.93 -16.47 7.54
C ALA A 605 20.51 -15.87 7.41
N LYS A 606 19.56 -16.37 8.22
CA LYS A 606 18.28 -15.70 8.42
C LYS A 606 18.53 -14.37 9.16
N PRO A 607 18.02 -13.22 8.67
CA PRO A 607 18.09 -11.96 9.39
C PRO A 607 17.57 -12.04 10.83
N GLU A 608 18.37 -11.51 11.77
CA GLU A 608 18.06 -11.46 13.19
C GLU A 608 17.42 -10.11 13.53
N LYS A 609 16.11 -10.13 13.81
CA LYS A 609 15.36 -8.95 14.29
C LYS A 609 15.70 -8.71 15.77
N LEU A 610 16.32 -7.58 16.06
CA LEU A 610 16.70 -7.16 17.42
C LEU A 610 15.48 -6.65 18.20
N TRP A 611 14.68 -5.78 17.57
CA TRP A 611 13.44 -5.26 18.12
C TRP A 611 12.51 -4.72 17.03
N GLN A 612 11.26 -4.42 17.42
CA GLN A 612 10.26 -3.77 16.59
C GLN A 612 9.52 -2.73 17.45
N ALA A 613 9.23 -1.57 16.89
CA ALA A 613 8.48 -0.48 17.52
C ALA A 613 7.25 -0.11 16.68
N THR A 614 6.35 0.68 17.27
CA THR A 614 5.15 1.20 16.59
C THR A 614 5.03 2.71 16.80
N VAL A 615 4.93 3.45 15.70
CA VAL A 615 4.88 4.92 15.65
C VAL A 615 3.50 5.41 15.10
N PRO A 616 3.10 6.69 15.25
CA PRO A 616 1.75 7.15 14.92
C PRO A 616 1.54 7.51 13.43
N GLY A 617 1.90 6.57 12.54
CA GLY A 617 1.64 6.64 11.10
C GLY A 617 2.78 6.05 10.27
N SER A 618 2.71 6.22 8.95
CA SER A 618 3.79 5.85 8.02
C SER A 618 5.07 6.63 8.35
N VAL A 619 6.24 6.00 8.18
CA VAL A 619 7.57 6.57 8.41
C VAL A 619 8.09 7.26 7.15
N HIS A 620 8.54 8.50 7.30
CA HIS A 620 9.01 9.37 6.21
C HIS A 620 10.46 9.85 6.37
N ASP A 621 11.09 9.62 7.53
CA ASP A 621 12.53 9.81 7.75
C ASP A 621 12.97 9.03 8.99
N ILE A 622 14.23 8.61 9.01
CA ILE A 622 14.91 8.00 10.16
C ILE A 622 16.26 8.68 10.31
N GLN A 623 16.51 9.22 11.50
CA GLN A 623 17.79 9.76 11.94
C GLN A 623 18.29 8.99 13.16
N VAL A 624 19.60 8.95 13.36
CA VAL A 624 20.22 8.20 14.46
C VAL A 624 21.32 9.04 15.12
N GLY A 625 21.29 9.13 16.44
CA GLY A 625 22.22 10.00 17.18
C GLY A 625 21.93 9.99 18.69
N ASP A 626 22.91 10.41 19.48
CA ASP A 626 22.76 10.58 20.93
C ASP A 626 22.01 11.90 21.20
N VAL A 627 20.77 11.80 21.69
CA VAL A 627 19.88 12.95 21.95
C VAL A 627 19.60 13.16 23.45
N ASN A 628 20.31 12.43 24.32
CA ASN A 628 20.13 12.49 25.78
C ASN A 628 21.43 12.44 26.61
N GLY A 629 22.59 12.46 25.94
CA GLY A 629 23.92 12.54 26.54
C GLY A 629 24.43 11.24 27.16
N ASP A 630 23.77 10.08 26.95
CA ASP A 630 24.13 8.83 27.62
C ASP A 630 25.23 8.00 26.94
N GLY A 631 25.77 8.49 25.82
CA GLY A 631 26.80 7.86 25.01
C GLY A 631 26.29 6.70 24.15
N LYS A 632 25.00 6.70 23.80
CA LYS A 632 24.36 5.72 22.91
C LYS A 632 23.45 6.44 21.91
N PRO A 633 23.24 5.87 20.72
CA PRO A 633 22.30 6.43 19.76
C PRO A 633 20.85 6.08 20.11
N GLU A 634 19.99 7.09 20.08
CA GLU A 634 18.56 6.98 19.87
C GLU A 634 18.22 6.95 18.37
N ILE A 635 17.00 6.51 18.07
CA ILE A 635 16.40 6.60 16.74
C ILE A 635 15.35 7.70 16.78
N VAL A 636 15.46 8.69 15.90
CA VAL A 636 14.47 9.76 15.73
C VAL A 636 13.74 9.53 14.41
N VAL A 637 12.42 9.36 14.49
CA VAL A 637 11.57 8.89 13.38
C VAL A 637 10.55 9.96 13.06
N ALA A 638 10.56 10.48 11.83
CA ALA A 638 9.45 11.27 11.32
C ALA A 638 8.34 10.32 10.85
N ALA A 639 7.15 10.44 11.44
CA ALA A 639 5.97 9.69 11.03
C ALA A 639 4.80 10.65 10.74
N ASP A 640 3.84 10.26 9.89
CA ASP A 640 2.71 11.08 9.37
C ASP A 640 2.31 12.33 10.17
N THR A 641 2.12 12.18 11.49
CA THR A 641 1.56 13.18 12.41
C THR A 641 2.49 13.60 13.57
N ALA A 642 3.68 12.99 13.72
CA ALA A 642 4.56 13.24 14.87
C ALA A 642 6.01 12.82 14.60
N THR A 643 6.95 13.43 15.32
CA THR A 643 8.32 12.90 15.45
C THR A 643 8.41 12.03 16.71
N VAL A 644 8.94 10.81 16.61
CA VAL A 644 9.07 9.87 17.73
C VAL A 644 10.54 9.61 18.02
N VAL A 645 10.93 9.68 19.29
CA VAL A 645 12.25 9.29 19.77
C VAL A 645 12.15 7.89 20.38
N LEU A 646 12.92 6.95 19.86
CA LEU A 646 12.99 5.56 20.32
C LEU A 646 14.37 5.26 20.89
N ASN A 647 14.42 4.54 22.01
CA ASN A 647 15.68 4.05 22.56
C ASN A 647 16.31 3.01 21.62
N GLY A 648 17.52 3.29 21.12
CA GLY A 648 18.15 2.47 20.08
C GLY A 648 18.34 0.99 20.46
N LYS A 649 18.50 0.68 21.75
CA LYS A 649 18.71 -0.70 22.22
C LYS A 649 17.45 -1.58 22.18
N ASN A 650 16.24 -1.01 22.31
CA ASN A 650 15.03 -1.80 22.53
C ASN A 650 13.74 -1.27 21.88
N GLY A 651 13.82 -0.18 21.09
CA GLY A 651 12.68 0.37 20.37
C GLY A 651 11.60 1.03 21.23
N LYS A 652 11.80 1.19 22.55
CA LYS A 652 10.82 1.87 23.41
C LYS A 652 10.79 3.36 23.09
N THR A 653 9.58 3.90 22.94
CA THR A 653 9.35 5.35 22.87
C THR A 653 9.84 6.04 24.14
N LEU A 654 10.74 7.00 23.96
CA LEU A 654 11.22 7.92 24.99
C LEU A 654 10.41 9.22 24.96
N ALA A 655 10.16 9.75 23.76
CA ALA A 655 9.38 10.96 23.54
C ALA A 655 8.54 10.87 22.25
N THR A 656 7.45 11.65 22.22
CA THR A 656 6.63 11.86 21.02
C THR A 656 6.34 13.35 20.90
N ILE A 657 6.84 13.97 19.84
CA ILE A 657 6.64 15.38 19.50
C ILE A 657 5.46 15.44 18.52
N ASP A 658 4.31 15.92 19.00
CA ASP A 658 3.10 16.10 18.19
C ASP A 658 3.34 17.13 17.07
N GLY A 659 3.06 16.75 15.82
CA GLY A 659 3.10 17.64 14.66
C GLY A 659 1.95 18.65 14.60
N GLY A 660 1.02 18.64 15.56
CA GLY A 660 -0.11 19.57 15.62
C GLY A 660 -1.13 19.35 14.49
N GLY A 661 -1.21 18.12 13.97
CA GLY A 661 -2.00 17.77 12.79
C GLY A 661 -1.34 18.10 11.45
N GLN A 662 -0.10 18.61 11.44
CA GLN A 662 0.69 18.80 10.22
C GLN A 662 1.30 17.49 9.72
N TYR A 663 1.66 17.47 8.43
CA TYR A 663 2.40 16.37 7.83
C TYR A 663 3.88 16.45 8.22
N VAL A 664 4.32 15.56 9.12
CA VAL A 664 5.73 15.48 9.55
C VAL A 664 6.49 14.55 8.61
N ARG A 665 7.08 15.15 7.58
CA ARG A 665 7.77 14.46 6.48
C ARG A 665 9.26 14.16 6.74
N SER A 666 9.91 14.86 7.67
CA SER A 666 11.31 14.62 8.05
C SER A 666 11.65 15.16 9.43
N ALA A 667 12.81 14.77 9.96
CA ALA A 667 13.42 15.35 11.15
C ALA A 667 14.94 15.40 10.95
N ARG A 668 15.64 16.38 11.53
CA ARG A 668 17.11 16.50 11.40
C ARG A 668 17.76 16.65 12.76
N LEU A 669 18.93 16.03 12.95
CA LEU A 669 19.68 16.06 14.20
C LEU A 669 20.90 16.98 14.09
N ALA A 670 21.09 17.83 15.09
CA ALA A 670 22.31 18.62 15.27
C ALA A 670 22.41 19.12 16.71
N ASP A 671 23.62 19.24 17.24
CA ASP A 671 23.87 20.04 18.45
C ASP A 671 23.65 21.52 18.09
N LEU A 672 22.56 22.11 18.57
CA LEU A 672 22.20 23.49 18.28
C LEU A 672 22.74 24.48 19.32
N ASN A 673 23.05 23.99 20.53
CA ASN A 673 23.26 24.81 21.71
C ASN A 673 24.69 24.75 22.29
N GLY A 674 25.44 23.71 21.97
CA GLY A 674 26.85 23.49 22.31
C GLY A 674 27.09 22.64 23.55
N ASP A 675 26.09 21.87 24.03
CA ASP A 675 26.20 20.98 25.18
C ASP A 675 26.76 19.58 24.84
N GLY A 676 26.73 19.20 23.56
CA GLY A 676 27.19 17.90 23.05
C GLY A 676 26.07 16.85 22.92
N GLU A 677 24.83 17.19 23.23
CA GLU A 677 23.64 16.40 22.90
C GLU A 677 23.09 16.82 21.52
N LEU A 678 22.47 15.92 20.77
CA LEU A 678 21.85 16.26 19.49
C LEU A 678 20.40 16.69 19.69
N ASP A 679 20.09 17.92 19.31
CA ASP A 679 18.73 18.44 19.27
C ASP A 679 18.00 18.02 17.98
N ILE A 680 16.66 18.03 18.03
CA ILE A 680 15.76 17.61 16.96
C ILE A 680 15.13 18.83 16.27
N LEU A 681 15.36 18.99 14.98
CA LEU A 681 14.70 19.96 14.11
C LEU A 681 13.53 19.31 13.35
N VAL A 682 12.35 19.92 13.42
CA VAL A 682 11.13 19.49 12.71
C VAL A 682 10.60 20.66 11.87
N ALA A 683 10.41 20.41 10.57
CA ALA A 683 10.00 21.42 9.60
C ALA A 683 8.63 21.11 8.99
N THR A 684 7.63 21.94 9.30
CA THR A 684 6.24 21.82 8.81
C THR A 684 5.75 23.19 8.30
N ASP A 685 4.67 23.72 8.87
CA ASP A 685 4.21 25.12 8.81
C ASP A 685 5.19 26.13 9.44
N ALA A 686 6.05 25.66 10.34
CA ALA A 686 7.12 26.40 10.99
C ALA A 686 8.32 25.47 11.21
N LEU A 687 9.50 26.04 11.42
CA LEU A 687 10.68 25.29 11.86
C LEU A 687 10.75 25.31 13.39
N ARG A 688 10.74 24.13 14.01
CA ARG A 688 10.72 23.94 15.46
C ARG A 688 11.93 23.11 15.89
N ALA A 689 12.52 23.48 17.03
CA ALA A 689 13.64 22.77 17.65
C ALA A 689 13.22 22.20 19.00
N TYR A 690 13.64 20.97 19.29
CA TYR A 690 13.30 20.22 20.50
C TYR A 690 14.53 19.49 21.05
N TYR A 691 14.61 19.34 22.37
CA TYR A 691 15.51 18.39 23.02
C TYR A 691 15.06 16.94 22.73
N GLY A 692 15.92 15.95 22.98
CA GLY A 692 15.59 14.54 22.78
C GLY A 692 14.45 13.98 23.66
N ASP A 693 14.10 14.68 24.75
CA ASP A 693 12.92 14.39 25.58
C ASP A 693 11.61 14.99 25.02
N GLY A 694 11.68 15.67 23.87
CA GLY A 694 10.57 16.34 23.20
C GLY A 694 10.20 17.72 23.74
N HIS A 695 10.99 18.30 24.66
CA HIS A 695 10.75 19.66 25.15
C HIS A 695 11.22 20.70 24.12
N ALA A 696 10.37 21.69 23.83
CA ALA A 696 10.66 22.70 22.81
C ALA A 696 11.75 23.69 23.25
N ILE A 697 12.74 23.91 22.39
CA ILE A 697 13.84 24.87 22.56
C ILE A 697 13.42 26.23 21.98
N TRP A 698 12.98 26.24 20.71
CA TRP A 698 12.49 27.43 20.02
C TRP A 698 11.60 27.09 18.82
N THR A 699 10.91 28.09 18.30
CA THR A 699 10.11 28.01 17.06
C THR A 699 10.39 29.24 16.21
N TYR A 700 10.63 29.02 14.92
CA TYR A 700 10.73 30.06 13.91
C TYR A 700 9.57 29.94 12.91
N SER A 701 8.72 30.96 12.88
CA SER A 701 7.67 31.13 11.88
C SER A 701 8.12 32.15 10.82
N ALA A 702 7.66 31.98 9.59
CA ALA A 702 7.82 33.02 8.57
C ALA A 702 7.09 34.32 8.98
N PRO A 703 7.47 35.49 8.42
CA PRO A 703 6.75 36.74 8.67
C PRO A 703 5.28 36.61 8.27
N GLU A 704 4.36 37.22 9.04
CA GLU A 704 2.90 37.15 8.81
C GLU A 704 2.48 37.50 7.37
N ALA A 705 3.20 38.41 6.72
CA ALA A 705 2.98 38.81 5.33
C ALA A 705 3.25 37.70 4.28
N ALA A 706 3.89 36.59 4.66
CA ALA A 706 4.10 35.42 3.79
C ALA A 706 2.85 34.54 3.64
N GLY A 707 1.87 34.70 4.55
CA GLY A 707 0.69 33.83 4.63
C GLY A 707 1.04 32.41 5.10
N ASP A 708 0.21 31.45 4.72
CA ASP A 708 0.45 30.03 5.00
C ASP A 708 1.64 29.53 4.17
N VAL A 709 2.65 28.99 4.84
CA VAL A 709 3.89 28.49 4.23
C VAL A 709 4.20 27.06 4.64
N LEU A 710 4.98 26.39 3.80
CA LEU A 710 5.70 25.16 4.13
C LEU A 710 7.19 25.47 4.25
N PHE A 711 7.89 24.83 5.18
CA PHE A 711 9.35 24.87 5.27
C PHE A 711 9.96 23.66 4.53
N SER A 712 11.18 23.81 4.02
CA SER A 712 12.02 22.73 3.47
C SER A 712 12.71 21.91 4.56
N ASP A 713 13.42 20.85 4.19
CA ASP A 713 14.40 20.24 5.09
C ASP A 713 15.41 21.27 5.58
N PRO A 714 15.71 21.32 6.90
CA PRO A 714 16.75 22.17 7.42
C PRO A 714 18.12 21.48 7.27
N SER A 715 19.17 22.29 7.14
CA SER A 715 20.56 21.83 7.18
C SER A 715 21.36 22.68 8.17
N VAL A 716 22.35 22.11 8.85
CA VAL A 716 23.05 22.77 9.96
C VAL A 716 24.56 22.83 9.70
N ASN A 717 25.14 24.03 9.76
CA ASN A 717 26.58 24.23 9.73
C ASN A 717 26.97 25.54 10.45
N ASP A 718 28.13 25.56 11.12
CA ASP A 718 28.72 26.73 11.79
C ASP A 718 27.76 27.50 12.72
N GLY A 719 27.07 26.77 13.61
CA GLY A 719 26.15 27.35 14.60
C GLY A 719 24.92 28.03 13.99
N ARG A 720 24.51 27.58 12.79
CA ARG A 720 23.35 28.07 12.06
C ARG A 720 22.51 26.93 11.53
N VAL A 721 21.20 27.12 11.60
CA VAL A 721 20.22 26.29 10.88
C VAL A 721 19.81 27.05 9.62
N TYR A 722 19.99 26.41 8.47
CA TYR A 722 19.60 26.89 7.16
C TYR A 722 18.32 26.20 6.74
N VAL A 723 17.35 26.96 6.23
CA VAL A 723 16.07 26.42 5.75
C VAL A 723 15.49 27.38 4.72
N SER A 724 14.66 26.89 3.80
CA SER A 724 13.82 27.73 2.96
C SER A 724 12.35 27.55 3.32
N TYR A 725 11.52 28.52 2.96
CA TYR A 725 10.08 28.39 3.03
C TYR A 725 9.42 28.90 1.74
N SER A 726 8.26 28.35 1.43
CA SER A 726 7.42 28.76 0.29
C SER A 726 5.94 28.74 0.67
N SER A 727 5.11 29.54 -0.01
CA SER A 727 3.65 29.49 0.20
C SER A 727 3.08 28.09 -0.06
N VAL A 728 2.08 27.69 0.72
CA VAL A 728 1.29 26.48 0.41
C VAL A 728 0.59 26.66 -0.95
N ASN A 729 0.50 25.60 -1.75
CA ASN A 729 -0.06 25.64 -3.11
C ASN A 729 0.63 26.61 -4.08
N ALA A 730 1.91 26.92 -3.86
CA ALA A 730 2.65 27.93 -4.62
C ALA A 730 2.63 27.77 -6.16
N LEU A 731 2.55 26.54 -6.69
CA LEU A 731 2.44 26.30 -8.14
C LEU A 731 1.12 26.82 -8.74
N SER A 732 0.08 26.99 -7.92
CA SER A 732 -1.21 27.56 -8.31
C SER A 732 -1.29 29.09 -8.10
N LEU A 733 -0.30 29.69 -7.43
CA LEU A 733 -0.27 31.13 -7.15
C LEU A 733 0.42 31.92 -8.27
N ALA A 734 -0.13 33.09 -8.59
CA ALA A 734 0.48 34.03 -9.53
C ALA A 734 1.67 34.79 -8.94
N GLN A 735 1.71 34.94 -7.61
CA GLN A 735 2.77 35.61 -6.84
C GLN A 735 2.97 34.86 -5.50
N PRO A 736 3.58 33.67 -5.50
CA PRO A 736 3.91 32.95 -4.27
C PRO A 736 5.02 33.66 -3.49
N THR A 737 5.03 33.49 -2.16
CA THR A 737 6.18 33.89 -1.34
C THR A 737 7.20 32.75 -1.34
N VAL A 738 8.49 33.09 -1.49
CA VAL A 738 9.62 32.18 -1.28
C VAL A 738 10.79 32.92 -0.61
N SER A 739 11.48 32.27 0.33
CA SER A 739 12.67 32.85 0.98
C SER A 739 13.64 31.78 1.46
N ALA A 740 14.94 32.09 1.44
CA ALA A 740 15.98 31.40 2.19
C ALA A 740 16.19 32.08 3.55
N VAL A 741 16.53 31.30 4.57
CA VAL A 741 16.71 31.76 5.95
C VAL A 741 17.94 31.08 6.55
N ALA A 742 18.76 31.86 7.27
CA ALA A 742 19.69 31.31 8.25
C ALA A 742 19.32 31.79 9.66
N LEU A 743 19.12 30.84 10.56
CA LEU A 743 18.85 31.08 11.98
C LEU A 743 20.14 30.93 12.80
N ASN A 744 20.19 31.56 13.96
CA ASN A 744 21.13 31.19 15.03
C ASN A 744 20.64 29.87 15.66
N ALA A 745 21.46 28.81 15.60
CA ALA A 745 21.07 27.48 16.05
C ALA A 745 20.55 27.46 17.50
N ALA A 746 21.23 28.14 18.42
CA ALA A 746 20.90 28.08 19.84
C ALA A 746 19.59 28.81 20.25
N ASN A 747 18.96 29.61 19.36
CA ASN A 747 17.78 30.40 19.74
C ASN A 747 16.78 30.72 18.61
N GLY A 748 16.93 30.13 17.43
CA GLY A 748 15.98 30.26 16.32
C GLY A 748 15.85 31.68 15.73
N LYS A 749 16.66 32.66 16.16
CA LYS A 749 16.57 34.02 15.62
C LYS A 749 17.22 34.10 14.25
N ALA A 750 16.48 34.64 13.27
CA ALA A 750 17.01 34.92 11.95
C ALA A 750 18.24 35.83 12.01
N ARG A 751 19.32 35.39 11.34
CA ARG A 751 20.52 36.19 11.07
C ARG A 751 20.38 36.92 9.75
N TRP A 752 19.75 36.29 8.77
CA TRP A 752 19.33 36.88 7.50
C TRP A 752 18.12 36.10 6.94
N THR A 753 17.34 36.77 6.08
CA THR A 753 16.22 36.20 5.32
C THR A 753 16.23 36.86 3.97
N GLU A 754 16.47 36.09 2.91
CA GLU A 754 16.72 36.59 1.56
C GLU A 754 15.87 35.84 0.54
N ALA A 755 15.15 36.58 -0.30
CA ALA A 755 14.38 35.97 -1.40
C ALA A 755 15.33 35.56 -2.56
N PRO A 756 15.11 34.39 -3.19
CA PRO A 756 15.77 34.05 -4.45
C PRO A 756 15.34 35.01 -5.57
N LYS A 757 16.23 35.24 -6.54
CA LYS A 757 15.93 36.05 -7.72
C LYS A 757 15.77 35.13 -8.93
N PRO A 758 14.69 35.26 -9.72
CA PRO A 758 14.54 34.48 -10.94
C PRO A 758 15.64 34.85 -11.94
N PRO A 759 16.13 33.88 -12.76
CA PRO A 759 17.10 34.17 -13.80
C PRO A 759 16.50 35.11 -14.86
N ALA A 760 17.34 35.86 -15.56
CA ALA A 760 16.89 36.93 -16.47
C ALA A 760 16.00 36.47 -17.65
N ASN A 761 15.99 35.17 -17.95
CA ASN A 761 15.14 34.55 -18.97
C ASN A 761 13.88 33.88 -18.40
N ALA A 762 13.64 33.91 -17.08
CA ALA A 762 12.42 33.36 -16.49
C ALA A 762 11.17 34.08 -16.99
N VAL A 763 10.07 33.34 -17.13
CA VAL A 763 8.76 33.88 -17.52
C VAL A 763 7.80 34.01 -16.33
N THR A 764 8.14 33.43 -15.18
CA THR A 764 7.40 33.57 -13.91
C THR A 764 8.31 34.05 -12.78
N PRO A 765 7.75 34.57 -11.67
CA PRO A 765 8.47 34.66 -10.40
C PRO A 765 8.98 33.28 -9.96
N MET A 766 9.88 33.26 -8.98
CA MET A 766 10.26 32.02 -8.31
C MET A 766 8.99 31.32 -7.77
N ARG A 767 8.83 30.03 -8.09
CA ARG A 767 7.56 29.30 -7.95
C ARG A 767 7.45 28.67 -6.57
N THR A 768 8.29 27.69 -6.23
CA THR A 768 8.35 27.10 -4.87
C THR A 768 9.78 26.78 -4.45
N ALA A 769 10.01 26.60 -3.15
CA ALA A 769 11.21 25.96 -2.64
C ALA A 769 11.15 24.44 -2.89
N VAL A 770 12.30 23.80 -3.14
CA VAL A 770 12.36 22.33 -3.14
C VAL A 770 12.31 21.86 -1.68
N THR A 771 11.25 21.14 -1.32
CA THR A 771 10.99 20.78 0.08
C THR A 771 11.91 19.68 0.59
N ASN A 772 12.09 18.61 -0.20
CA ASN A 772 12.89 17.43 0.13
C ASN A 772 14.34 17.61 -0.36
N GLU A 773 15.31 17.51 0.54
CA GLU A 773 16.75 17.73 0.33
C GLU A 773 17.14 19.06 -0.35
N GLY A 774 16.23 20.03 -0.44
CA GLY A 774 16.44 21.28 -1.16
C GLY A 774 17.39 22.28 -0.49
N VAL A 775 17.92 21.98 0.69
CA VAL A 775 18.88 22.83 1.43
C VAL A 775 20.01 21.95 1.98
N PHE A 776 21.25 22.30 1.65
CA PHE A 776 22.42 21.53 2.08
C PHE A 776 23.61 22.44 2.40
N ALA A 777 24.11 22.38 3.65
CA ALA A 777 25.28 23.11 4.10
C ALA A 777 26.41 22.14 4.46
N SER A 778 27.61 22.39 3.95
CA SER A 778 28.80 21.58 4.26
C SER A 778 30.08 22.40 4.09
N LYS A 779 31.09 22.07 4.91
CA LYS A 779 32.43 22.68 4.87
C LYS A 779 33.21 22.32 3.61
N GLU A 780 32.79 21.27 2.91
CA GLU A 780 33.44 20.79 1.68
C GLU A 780 32.90 21.45 0.41
N ILE A 781 31.81 22.22 0.50
CA ILE A 781 31.33 23.02 -0.63
C ILE A 781 32.41 24.08 -0.96
N PRO A 782 32.94 24.15 -2.19
CA PRO A 782 34.13 24.96 -2.53
C PRO A 782 33.86 26.47 -2.67
N TYR A 783 32.97 27.01 -1.84
CA TYR A 783 32.54 28.40 -1.79
C TYR A 783 32.55 28.88 -0.33
N ALA A 784 32.53 30.21 -0.13
CA ALA A 784 32.46 30.85 1.20
C ALA A 784 33.48 30.36 2.26
N LYS A 785 34.59 29.69 1.85
CA LYS A 785 35.61 29.09 2.73
C LYS A 785 35.02 28.08 3.75
N GLY A 786 34.11 27.23 3.30
CA GLY A 786 33.45 26.21 4.13
C GLY A 786 32.19 26.69 4.87
N HIS A 787 31.80 27.95 4.70
CA HIS A 787 30.55 28.50 5.21
C HIS A 787 29.41 28.48 4.17
N ALA A 788 29.56 27.70 3.10
CA ALA A 788 28.60 27.71 2.00
C ALA A 788 27.37 26.84 2.30
N VAL A 789 26.25 27.26 1.71
CA VAL A 789 24.96 26.56 1.77
C VAL A 789 24.29 26.61 0.41
N VAL A 790 23.68 25.49 0.03
CA VAL A 790 22.87 25.31 -1.17
C VAL A 790 21.41 25.60 -0.86
N TYR A 791 20.72 26.22 -1.83
CA TYR A 791 19.26 26.23 -1.90
C TYR A 791 18.79 25.84 -3.29
N ALA A 792 17.76 25.00 -3.36
CA ALA A 792 17.09 24.62 -4.59
C ALA A 792 15.64 25.15 -4.63
N TRP A 793 15.26 25.65 -5.79
CA TRP A 793 14.00 26.33 -6.07
C TRP A 793 13.43 25.87 -7.41
N THR A 794 12.18 26.22 -7.69
CA THR A 794 11.57 26.05 -9.02
C THR A 794 11.23 27.39 -9.65
N VAL A 795 11.32 27.47 -10.98
CA VAL A 795 10.97 28.65 -11.79
C VAL A 795 10.59 28.21 -13.20
N ASP A 796 9.65 28.90 -13.87
CA ASP A 796 9.37 28.62 -15.28
C ASP A 796 10.31 29.44 -16.15
N ALA A 797 11.08 28.75 -16.99
CA ALA A 797 12.07 29.36 -17.87
C ALA A 797 12.17 28.59 -19.20
N PRO A 798 12.67 29.23 -20.28
CA PRO A 798 12.97 28.55 -21.52
C PRO A 798 14.01 27.43 -21.35
N TYR A 799 13.82 26.35 -22.10
CA TYR A 799 14.80 25.27 -22.24
C TYR A 799 14.87 24.80 -23.71
N ASP A 800 16.08 24.53 -24.18
CA ASP A 800 16.28 23.91 -25.49
C ASP A 800 15.97 22.41 -25.38
N PHE A 801 15.07 21.89 -26.23
CA PHE A 801 14.76 20.45 -26.27
C PHE A 801 15.39 19.73 -27.48
N ASP A 802 16.05 20.46 -28.38
CA ASP A 802 16.88 19.91 -29.44
C ASP A 802 18.12 20.78 -29.72
N THR A 803 19.03 20.25 -30.54
CA THR A 803 20.23 20.97 -31.00
C THR A 803 19.97 21.93 -32.17
N ALA A 804 18.71 22.05 -32.62
CA ALA A 804 18.30 23.02 -33.64
C ALA A 804 17.90 24.39 -33.04
N GLY A 805 17.87 24.50 -31.71
CA GLY A 805 17.53 25.73 -31.00
C GLY A 805 16.02 25.93 -30.82
N ASN A 806 15.22 24.86 -30.93
CA ASN A 806 13.81 24.94 -30.59
C ASN A 806 13.64 24.99 -29.07
N GLN A 807 12.97 26.04 -28.59
CA GLN A 807 12.79 26.31 -27.17
C GLN A 807 11.38 26.00 -26.70
N GLY A 808 11.30 25.19 -25.66
CA GLY A 808 10.11 25.03 -24.83
C GLY A 808 10.16 26.00 -23.65
N THR A 809 9.04 26.17 -22.96
CA THR A 809 9.00 26.78 -21.63
C THR A 809 8.51 25.72 -20.66
N GLY A 810 9.18 25.57 -19.52
CA GLY A 810 8.82 24.58 -18.52
C GLY A 810 9.35 24.94 -17.14
N THR A 811 8.78 24.31 -16.12
CA THR A 811 9.23 24.45 -14.74
C THR A 811 10.58 23.75 -14.58
N GLN A 812 11.60 24.51 -14.21
CA GLN A 812 12.98 24.07 -14.04
C GLN A 812 13.46 24.34 -12.61
N ILE A 813 14.46 23.58 -12.17
CA ILE A 813 15.09 23.72 -10.86
C ILE A 813 16.21 24.75 -10.96
N LEU A 814 16.07 25.85 -10.23
CA LEU A 814 17.11 26.85 -10.01
C LEU A 814 17.85 26.52 -8.73
N PHE A 815 19.16 26.38 -8.83
CA PHE A 815 20.07 26.12 -7.73
C PHE A 815 20.89 27.39 -7.42
N GLU A 816 21.12 27.66 -6.13
CA GLU A 816 21.94 28.77 -5.63
C GLU A 816 22.93 28.26 -4.57
N ILE A 817 24.21 28.63 -4.68
CA ILE A 817 25.18 28.54 -3.58
C ILE A 817 25.29 29.92 -2.95
N ARG A 818 25.07 30.01 -1.64
CA ARG A 818 25.13 31.24 -0.85
C ARG A 818 26.23 31.17 0.22
N ASP A 819 26.79 32.32 0.58
CA ASP A 819 27.57 32.43 1.83
C ASP A 819 26.61 32.40 3.02
N GLY A 820 26.64 31.33 3.81
CA GLY A 820 25.74 31.12 4.94
C GLY A 820 25.84 32.18 6.04
N ARG A 821 26.88 33.02 6.02
CA ARG A 821 27.05 34.12 6.99
C ARG A 821 26.29 35.38 6.58
N THR A 822 26.14 35.63 5.28
CA THR A 822 25.58 36.89 4.74
C THR A 822 24.32 36.71 3.89
N GLY A 823 24.05 35.51 3.38
CA GLY A 823 22.97 35.23 2.43
C GLY A 823 23.31 35.56 0.97
N GLU A 824 24.51 36.10 0.71
CA GLU A 824 24.97 36.51 -0.61
C GLU A 824 25.07 35.31 -1.58
N VAL A 825 24.47 35.44 -2.78
CA VAL A 825 24.56 34.42 -3.83
C VAL A 825 25.94 34.48 -4.48
N LEU A 826 26.71 33.41 -4.34
CA LEU A 826 28.06 33.24 -4.90
C LEU A 826 28.03 32.53 -6.26
N PHE A 827 27.04 31.68 -6.47
CA PHE A 827 26.83 30.94 -7.73
C PHE A 827 25.34 30.64 -7.89
N SER A 828 24.82 30.68 -9.11
CA SER A 828 23.47 30.21 -9.41
C SER A 828 23.40 29.58 -10.80
N LYS A 829 22.59 28.53 -10.95
CA LYS A 829 22.44 27.79 -12.20
C LYS A 829 21.11 27.04 -12.26
N VAL A 830 20.52 26.97 -13.45
CA VAL A 830 19.39 26.07 -13.72
C VAL A 830 19.93 24.66 -13.96
N SER A 831 19.42 23.67 -13.20
CA SER A 831 20.04 22.35 -13.06
C SER A 831 19.27 21.20 -13.71
N GLY A 832 17.94 21.31 -13.84
CA GLY A 832 17.08 20.26 -14.38
C GLY A 832 15.62 20.69 -14.47
N GLY A 833 14.73 19.77 -14.84
CA GLY A 833 13.28 19.98 -14.81
C GLY A 833 12.68 19.81 -13.41
N LEU A 834 11.40 20.14 -13.26
CA LEU A 834 10.61 19.82 -12.07
C LEU A 834 10.74 18.33 -11.69
N TRP A 835 10.82 18.04 -10.38
CA TRP A 835 11.03 16.70 -9.80
C TRP A 835 12.28 15.94 -10.28
N THR A 836 13.31 16.65 -10.78
CA THR A 836 14.59 16.00 -11.15
C THR A 836 15.71 16.13 -10.13
N HIS A 837 15.48 16.81 -9.00
CA HIS A 837 16.38 16.85 -7.85
C HIS A 837 15.99 15.81 -6.81
N PHE A 838 16.96 15.11 -6.24
CA PHE A 838 16.74 14.10 -5.20
C PHE A 838 17.73 14.17 -4.02
N SER A 839 18.93 14.71 -4.21
CA SER A 839 20.00 14.67 -3.20
C SER A 839 21.13 15.67 -3.47
N PHE A 840 21.70 16.22 -2.40
CA PHE A 840 23.01 16.87 -2.42
C PHE A 840 23.98 16.13 -1.52
N PHE A 841 25.24 16.07 -1.93
CA PHE A 841 26.33 15.50 -1.14
C PHE A 841 27.65 16.20 -1.52
N ALA A 842 28.64 16.20 -0.63
CA ALA A 842 29.95 16.78 -0.92
C ALA A 842 31.05 15.76 -0.63
N LYS A 843 32.13 15.84 -1.41
CA LYS A 843 33.36 15.07 -1.22
C LYS A 843 34.55 15.78 -1.87
N ASP A 844 35.72 15.68 -1.26
CA ASP A 844 37.02 16.12 -1.82
C ASP A 844 37.04 17.58 -2.31
N GLY A 845 36.31 18.47 -1.62
CA GLY A 845 36.21 19.88 -1.98
C GLY A 845 35.33 20.16 -3.21
N ALA A 846 34.40 19.27 -3.52
CA ALA A 846 33.37 19.46 -4.54
C ALA A 846 31.98 19.13 -3.99
N LEU A 847 30.99 19.89 -4.45
CA LEU A 847 29.58 19.59 -4.22
C LEU A 847 29.05 18.77 -5.41
N TYR A 848 28.18 17.82 -5.11
CA TYR A 848 27.49 16.98 -6.07
C TYR A 848 25.97 17.08 -5.91
N GLU A 849 25.27 16.91 -7.02
CA GLU A 849 23.81 16.75 -7.06
C GLU A 849 23.48 15.42 -7.76
N GLY A 850 22.78 14.55 -7.05
CA GLY A 850 22.15 13.36 -7.60
C GLY A 850 20.73 13.68 -8.05
N GLY A 851 20.44 13.49 -9.33
CA GLY A 851 19.15 13.78 -9.95
C GLY A 851 18.77 12.77 -11.02
N THR A 852 17.61 12.95 -11.65
CA THR A 852 17.07 11.98 -12.61
C THR A 852 18.07 11.68 -13.72
N ALA A 853 18.48 10.41 -13.83
CA ALA A 853 19.43 9.89 -14.83
C ALA A 853 20.73 10.71 -14.97
N SER A 854 21.15 11.44 -13.94
CA SER A 854 22.29 12.36 -14.07
C SER A 854 22.93 12.79 -12.75
N PHE A 855 24.26 12.80 -12.74
CA PHE A 855 25.07 13.43 -11.69
C PHE A 855 25.57 14.79 -12.16
N ARG A 856 25.71 15.74 -11.23
CA ARG A 856 26.36 17.02 -11.48
C ARG A 856 27.42 17.27 -10.42
N ARG A 857 28.50 17.94 -10.79
CA ARG A 857 29.59 18.35 -9.89
C ARG A 857 29.83 19.85 -10.01
N PHE A 858 29.82 20.53 -8.88
CA PHE A 858 30.09 21.95 -8.70
C PHE A 858 31.42 22.09 -7.96
N GLY A 859 32.45 22.54 -8.68
CA GLY A 859 33.78 22.82 -8.16
C GLY A 859 33.98 24.30 -7.82
N ALA A 860 35.20 24.64 -7.41
CA ALA A 860 35.64 26.02 -7.20
C ALA A 860 35.54 26.86 -8.50
N ASP A 861 35.61 28.18 -8.35
CA ASP A 861 35.69 29.16 -9.44
C ASP A 861 34.59 29.06 -10.52
N GLY A 862 33.40 28.58 -10.15
CA GLY A 862 32.26 28.38 -11.05
C GLY A 862 32.35 27.12 -11.91
N ALA A 863 33.33 26.24 -11.69
CA ALA A 863 33.48 25.00 -12.44
C ALA A 863 32.24 24.10 -12.26
N PHE A 864 31.62 23.72 -13.38
CA PHE A 864 30.42 22.88 -13.39
C PHE A 864 30.55 21.78 -14.42
N LYS A 865 30.18 20.56 -14.04
CA LYS A 865 30.01 19.42 -14.94
C LYS A 865 28.67 18.72 -14.70
N LYS A 866 28.04 18.25 -15.78
CA LYS A 866 26.87 17.37 -15.77
C LYS A 866 27.23 16.11 -16.55
N GLN A 867 26.93 14.95 -15.99
CA GLN A 867 27.10 13.65 -16.63
C GLN A 867 25.75 12.92 -16.68
N GLY A 868 25.34 12.47 -17.85
CA GLY A 868 24.22 11.54 -17.99
C GLY A 868 24.65 10.12 -17.61
N VAL A 869 23.77 9.37 -16.96
CA VAL A 869 23.98 7.95 -16.63
C VAL A 869 22.78 7.11 -17.08
N SER A 870 23.04 5.88 -17.51
CA SER A 870 22.02 4.93 -17.93
C SER A 870 22.01 3.71 -17.00
N PRO A 871 20.84 3.18 -16.59
CA PRO A 871 19.48 3.63 -16.93
C PRO A 871 19.03 4.84 -16.08
N GLN A 872 17.73 5.15 -16.12
CA GLN A 872 17.12 6.21 -15.34
C GLN A 872 17.29 5.98 -13.83
N SER A 873 18.18 6.76 -13.22
CA SER A 873 18.48 6.72 -11.79
C SER A 873 17.78 7.84 -10.99
N TYR A 874 17.65 7.65 -9.69
CA TYR A 874 17.09 8.59 -8.72
C TYR A 874 18.04 8.74 -7.52
N GLY A 875 18.22 9.97 -7.05
CA GLY A 875 19.17 10.25 -5.97
C GLY A 875 20.63 10.13 -6.39
N GLY A 876 21.49 10.02 -5.39
CA GLY A 876 22.93 9.93 -5.55
C GLY A 876 23.65 10.01 -4.21
N GLY A 877 24.77 9.33 -4.11
CA GLY A 877 25.68 9.45 -2.97
C GLY A 877 27.01 8.75 -3.25
N PHE A 878 27.90 8.79 -2.26
CA PHE A 878 29.14 8.01 -2.27
C PHE A 878 29.02 6.78 -1.37
N LEU A 879 29.69 5.70 -1.77
CA LEU A 879 30.00 4.57 -0.91
C LEU A 879 31.46 4.11 -1.07
N THR A 880 31.93 3.31 -0.12
CA THR A 880 33.24 2.68 -0.06
C THR A 880 33.15 1.27 -0.62
N GLY A 881 33.51 1.10 -1.88
CA GLY A 881 33.56 -0.19 -2.57
C GLY A 881 34.82 -1.00 -2.28
N PRO A 882 34.94 -2.19 -2.91
CA PRO A 882 36.03 -3.14 -2.69
C PRO A 882 37.42 -2.51 -2.79
N GLY A 883 38.29 -2.81 -1.82
CA GLY A 883 39.63 -2.24 -1.74
C GLY A 883 39.68 -0.75 -1.34
N GLY A 884 38.60 -0.21 -0.74
CA GLY A 884 38.49 1.20 -0.33
C GLY A 884 38.17 2.15 -1.49
N ARG A 885 37.67 1.62 -2.62
CA ARG A 885 37.38 2.41 -3.83
C ARG A 885 36.13 3.26 -3.62
N SER A 886 36.25 4.59 -3.69
CA SER A 886 35.08 5.47 -3.68
C SER A 886 34.22 5.27 -4.94
N LEU A 887 32.94 4.99 -4.79
CA LEU A 887 31.97 4.80 -5.88
C LEU A 887 30.79 5.76 -5.72
N LEU A 888 30.22 6.19 -6.84
CA LEU A 888 28.90 6.81 -6.88
C LEU A 888 27.83 5.72 -6.92
N VAL A 889 26.73 5.93 -6.20
CA VAL A 889 25.59 5.00 -6.11
C VAL A 889 24.28 5.75 -6.27
N ALA A 890 23.30 5.16 -6.96
CA ALA A 890 21.92 5.64 -7.04
C ALA A 890 20.94 4.49 -7.31
N GLY A 891 19.71 4.61 -6.79
CA GLY A 891 18.61 3.72 -7.16
C GLY A 891 18.12 3.99 -8.59
N SER A 892 17.37 3.09 -9.18
CA SER A 892 16.70 3.24 -10.48
C SER A 892 15.33 2.56 -10.43
N GLU A 893 14.59 2.49 -11.53
CA GLU A 893 13.39 1.64 -11.57
C GLU A 893 13.78 0.15 -11.48
N ALA A 894 13.38 -0.52 -10.39
CA ALA A 894 13.63 -1.94 -10.10
C ALA A 894 15.12 -2.37 -10.16
N SER A 895 16.06 -1.48 -9.86
CA SER A 895 17.49 -1.81 -9.71
C SER A 895 18.23 -0.70 -8.94
N LEU A 896 19.54 -0.88 -8.78
CA LEU A 896 20.51 0.12 -8.31
C LEU A 896 21.80 -0.06 -9.08
N TYR A 897 22.49 1.06 -9.29
CA TYR A 897 23.68 1.14 -10.13
C TYR A 897 24.82 1.85 -9.40
N LEU A 898 26.03 1.40 -9.72
CA LEU A 898 27.30 1.93 -9.22
C LEU A 898 28.11 2.50 -10.38
N TRP A 899 28.73 3.67 -10.19
CA TRP A 899 29.63 4.29 -11.15
C TRP A 899 30.95 4.68 -10.49
N ASP A 900 32.03 4.69 -11.27
CA ASP A 900 33.26 5.35 -10.82
C ASP A 900 33.08 6.88 -10.86
N PRO A 901 33.59 7.64 -9.88
CA PRO A 901 33.55 9.11 -9.94
C PRO A 901 34.23 9.71 -11.19
N SER A 902 35.11 8.95 -11.86
CA SER A 902 35.72 9.34 -13.14
C SER A 902 34.71 9.57 -14.27
N ILE A 903 33.45 9.13 -14.15
CA ILE A 903 32.42 9.44 -15.16
C ILE A 903 32.24 10.95 -15.38
N MET A 904 32.52 11.77 -14.37
CA MET A 904 32.48 13.24 -14.48
C MET A 904 33.57 13.81 -15.41
N GLU A 905 34.54 12.99 -15.83
CA GLU A 905 35.58 13.34 -16.80
C GLU A 905 35.36 12.67 -18.17
N SER A 906 34.26 11.95 -18.39
CA SER A 906 33.98 11.28 -19.65
C SER A 906 33.60 12.25 -20.78
N GLU A 907 33.86 11.83 -22.01
CA GLU A 907 33.31 12.44 -23.24
C GLU A 907 31.97 11.79 -23.63
N ASP A 908 31.60 10.65 -23.04
CA ASP A 908 30.34 9.96 -23.30
C ASP A 908 29.14 10.74 -22.74
N THR A 909 28.12 11.01 -23.56
CA THR A 909 26.86 11.63 -23.10
C THR A 909 26.16 10.82 -22.01
N TRP A 910 26.30 9.49 -22.04
CA TRP A 910 25.69 8.54 -21.12
C TRP A 910 26.76 7.55 -20.64
N ALA A 911 27.21 7.73 -19.40
CA ALA A 911 28.30 6.93 -18.85
C ALA A 911 27.80 5.54 -18.37
N PRO A 912 28.54 4.46 -18.67
CA PRO A 912 28.18 3.11 -18.22
C PRO A 912 28.46 2.92 -16.73
N SER A 913 27.64 2.10 -16.07
CA SER A 913 27.86 1.64 -14.69
C SER A 913 29.02 0.65 -14.59
N VAL A 914 29.73 0.66 -13.46
CA VAL A 914 30.73 -0.36 -13.09
C VAL A 914 30.14 -1.50 -12.28
N GLY A 915 28.97 -1.32 -11.67
CA GLY A 915 28.24 -2.35 -10.95
C GLY A 915 26.73 -2.13 -11.04
N THR A 916 25.96 -3.20 -10.95
CA THR A 916 24.49 -3.14 -10.98
C THR A 916 23.90 -4.37 -10.28
N ILE A 917 22.72 -4.19 -9.71
CA ILE A 917 21.85 -5.29 -9.29
C ILE A 917 21.02 -5.72 -10.51
N PRO A 918 20.93 -7.03 -10.86
CA PRO A 918 19.97 -7.50 -11.86
C PRO A 918 18.57 -6.97 -11.56
N ALA A 919 17.73 -6.71 -12.57
CA ALA A 919 16.40 -6.14 -12.36
C ALA A 919 15.60 -6.92 -11.28
N THR A 920 15.56 -6.36 -10.08
CA THR A 920 14.94 -6.88 -8.88
C THR A 920 13.87 -5.89 -8.48
N ASN A 921 12.63 -6.36 -8.56
CA ASN A 921 11.49 -5.58 -8.15
C ASN A 921 11.68 -5.10 -6.69
N GLY A 922 11.23 -3.87 -6.43
CA GLY A 922 11.37 -3.19 -5.14
C GLY A 922 12.56 -2.23 -4.99
N ALA A 923 13.62 -2.29 -5.81
CA ALA A 923 14.70 -1.30 -5.73
C ALA A 923 14.29 0.02 -6.42
N ARG A 924 14.19 1.12 -5.66
CA ARG A 924 14.05 2.51 -6.15
C ARG A 924 14.77 3.54 -5.29
N ASN A 925 14.83 3.30 -3.98
CA ASN A 925 15.72 3.99 -3.05
C ASN A 925 16.82 3.01 -2.58
N TYR A 926 17.76 3.47 -1.77
CA TYR A 926 18.83 2.62 -1.24
C TYR A 926 19.35 3.08 0.13
N PHE A 927 20.07 2.18 0.78
CA PHE A 927 20.97 2.49 1.88
C PHE A 927 22.36 1.93 1.55
N ALA A 928 23.42 2.61 2.01
CA ALA A 928 24.79 2.12 1.93
C ALA A 928 25.50 2.31 3.27
N GLY A 929 26.26 1.30 3.71
CA GLY A 929 27.07 1.37 4.92
C GLY A 929 27.73 0.03 5.28
N ASP A 930 28.90 0.08 5.89
CA ASP A 930 29.64 -1.07 6.43
C ASP A 930 28.87 -1.74 7.59
N LEU A 931 28.17 -2.85 7.29
CA LEU A 931 27.33 -3.57 8.26
C LEU A 931 28.09 -4.67 9.01
N ASP A 932 29.16 -5.24 8.45
CA ASP A 932 29.95 -6.28 9.12
C ASP A 932 31.36 -5.88 9.59
N GLY A 933 31.76 -4.63 9.39
CA GLY A 933 33.01 -4.04 9.88
C GLY A 933 34.24 -4.41 9.05
N ASP A 934 34.08 -4.77 7.78
CA ASP A 934 35.20 -5.12 6.89
C ASP A 934 35.82 -3.91 6.15
N GLY A 935 35.21 -2.73 6.29
CA GLY A 935 35.66 -1.48 5.65
C GLY A 935 35.16 -1.29 4.22
N VAL A 936 34.28 -2.16 3.73
CA VAL A 936 33.51 -2.00 2.50
C VAL A 936 32.03 -1.80 2.86
N ASP A 937 31.39 -0.82 2.25
CA ASP A 937 29.96 -0.58 2.48
C ASP A 937 29.13 -1.68 1.79
N GLU A 938 28.18 -2.27 2.50
CA GLU A 938 27.10 -3.01 1.87
C GLU A 938 26.02 -2.07 1.34
N VAL A 939 25.30 -2.55 0.32
CA VAL A 939 24.17 -1.83 -0.26
C VAL A 939 22.89 -2.59 -0.02
N LEU A 940 21.85 -1.87 0.40
CA LEU A 940 20.50 -2.39 0.52
C LEU A 940 19.60 -1.74 -0.54
N SER A 941 18.85 -2.57 -1.26
CA SER A 941 17.74 -2.09 -2.08
C SER A 941 16.58 -1.67 -1.18
N LEU A 942 16.07 -0.45 -1.33
CA LEU A 942 14.87 0.03 -0.64
C LEU A 942 13.79 0.41 -1.67
N ASN A 943 12.54 0.35 -1.23
CA ASN A 943 11.37 0.73 -2.03
C ASN A 943 11.20 2.26 -2.01
N SER A 944 10.24 2.76 -2.79
CA SER A 944 9.89 4.19 -2.83
C SER A 944 8.84 4.51 -1.76
N ASP A 945 8.88 5.71 -1.19
CA ASP A 945 7.74 6.28 -0.45
C ASP A 945 6.85 7.09 -1.41
N ASP A 946 6.15 6.38 -2.30
CA ASP A 946 5.31 7.02 -3.32
C ASP A 946 4.24 7.93 -2.68
N THR A 947 3.72 7.56 -1.51
CA THR A 947 2.67 8.34 -0.82
C THR A 947 3.21 9.58 -0.12
N GLY A 948 4.39 9.51 0.48
CA GLY A 948 5.02 10.66 1.12
C GLY A 948 5.65 11.62 0.13
N MET A 949 6.18 11.13 -0.99
CA MET A 949 6.62 11.97 -2.10
C MET A 949 5.45 12.72 -2.74
N ASP A 950 4.34 12.03 -3.05
CA ASP A 950 3.16 12.68 -3.64
C ASP A 950 2.60 13.76 -2.72
N ARG A 951 2.50 13.48 -1.41
CA ARG A 951 2.06 14.47 -0.42
C ARG A 951 3.01 15.64 -0.28
N THR A 952 4.32 15.42 -0.36
CA THR A 952 5.32 16.49 -0.33
C THR A 952 5.21 17.39 -1.56
N ALA A 953 4.99 16.82 -2.74
CA ALA A 953 4.67 17.58 -3.96
C ALA A 953 3.33 18.34 -3.83
N GLY A 954 2.34 17.71 -3.18
CA GLY A 954 1.03 18.27 -2.85
C GLY A 954 1.07 19.56 -2.06
N LEU A 955 1.98 19.70 -1.09
CA LEU A 955 2.13 20.94 -0.31
C LEU A 955 2.42 22.18 -1.19
N SER A 956 3.07 21.98 -2.34
CA SER A 956 3.31 23.04 -3.34
C SER A 956 2.21 23.17 -4.40
N GLY A 957 1.14 22.35 -4.34
CA GLY A 957 0.09 22.31 -5.35
C GLY A 957 0.42 21.42 -6.57
N GLY A 958 1.35 20.47 -6.41
CA GLY A 958 1.73 19.50 -7.43
C GLY A 958 1.29 18.07 -7.11
N GLY A 959 1.86 17.10 -7.81
CA GLY A 959 1.74 15.67 -7.52
C GLY A 959 2.89 14.90 -8.13
N TYR A 960 3.24 13.78 -7.50
CA TYR A 960 4.30 12.86 -7.92
C TYR A 960 3.99 11.45 -7.38
N PHE A 961 3.35 10.62 -8.19
CA PHE A 961 2.90 9.29 -7.80
C PHE A 961 3.27 8.28 -8.92
N LEU A 962 4.00 7.22 -8.57
CA LEU A 962 4.54 6.26 -9.54
C LEU A 962 4.53 4.85 -8.94
N THR A 963 3.42 4.13 -8.99
CA THR A 963 3.34 2.75 -8.46
C THR A 963 4.03 1.72 -9.36
N ASP A 964 4.44 0.57 -8.82
CA ASP A 964 4.70 -0.62 -9.64
C ASP A 964 4.12 -1.93 -9.08
N ASN A 965 4.05 -2.93 -9.97
CA ASN A 965 3.42 -4.23 -9.75
C ASN A 965 4.35 -5.24 -9.04
N GLY A 966 5.58 -4.88 -8.75
CA GLY A 966 6.63 -5.82 -8.40
C GLY A 966 6.54 -6.41 -7.00
N ILE A 967 7.27 -7.50 -6.76
CA ILE A 967 7.61 -7.92 -5.40
C ILE A 967 8.45 -6.78 -4.78
N HIS A 968 7.93 -6.12 -3.75
CA HIS A 968 8.66 -5.11 -2.99
C HIS A 968 9.44 -5.81 -1.88
N GLN A 969 10.69 -5.40 -1.65
CA GLN A 969 11.60 -6.15 -0.78
C GLN A 969 12.83 -5.32 -0.41
N VAL A 970 13.39 -5.59 0.77
CA VAL A 970 14.74 -5.16 1.13
C VAL A 970 15.69 -6.32 0.88
N THR A 971 16.65 -6.16 -0.01
CA THR A 971 17.72 -7.14 -0.23
C THR A 971 19.07 -6.50 0.09
N ALA A 972 19.88 -7.18 0.91
CA ALA A 972 21.22 -6.76 1.26
C ALA A 972 22.26 -7.41 0.34
N PHE A 973 23.21 -6.60 -0.16
CA PHE A 973 24.23 -7.00 -1.12
C PHE A 973 25.63 -6.70 -0.58
N LYS A 974 26.51 -7.71 -0.59
CA LYS A 974 27.96 -7.51 -0.45
C LYS A 974 28.58 -7.13 -1.78
N LEU A 975 29.51 -6.19 -1.75
CA LEU A 975 30.30 -5.75 -2.90
C LEU A 975 31.61 -6.55 -2.98
N SER A 976 32.04 -6.94 -4.19
CA SER A 976 33.33 -7.63 -4.43
C SER A 976 33.88 -7.38 -5.83
#